data_AF-A0A132BYX4-F1
#
_entry.id   AF-A0A132BYX4-F1
#
_cell.length_a   1.000
_cell.length_b   1.000
_cell.length_c   1.000
_cell.angle_alpha   90.00
_cell.angle_beta   90.00
_cell.angle_gamma   90.00
#
_symmetry.space_group_name_H-M   'P 1'
#
loop_
_entity.id
_entity.type
_entity.pdbx_description
1 polymer ?
#
loop_
_entity_poly.entity_id
_entity_poly.type
_entity_poly.pdbx_seq_one_letter_code
_entity_poly.pdbx_strand_id
1 'polypeptide(L)'
;MIFKRKPSDTPPTDPGSEPGAPPPGYDQVLSLSQTGETATEDFFDDLATEIRISKAQFDTEAGELRVNGWCLTPEAKFDLLLEVVGTDLICEVTPATQERMDVFQKMPQYGNKTSGWQVKLPVEALPEKAVARISYVSEDRMRIFNKDIVIPPASSPFVGESLKIKNCSYSPLRSLCIIDLDIVSDRETLAFDVTTTEGIPLGPVQSRVAPANSKGIQPVRLNILVSGLQDRQELQISETGNPALRAEIAVSTLKDAPRRITATTPSVRQNLIPAEEALDLASLIALKKGLADHPRPAKAEDEVCYFPAFEDAADLSNHYHRASWYLTGPDSPISRVTFAAPDAHSNIAPPPDHFASRSLDAGTLDIIAPDGAYIDALLRAKTILVWRPLSKGLQRYLSKILGKAPNIITVATNDPASVEYGNYCKGPWLLLPEAEKQKRLQESQDRFRAALQAQRDAGKTCSAVFGTGPSIDTAFEFDFSTCMTVACNSVVANAALLDHIRPTFICAGDAVSHFGVSQYAETFRTDLIKALTERDIYLFTSAAIGFLLVQNHPEIRDRVILCEQRFSGLNCDLEKIWSLPRFDSTLNIHMLPIAASFSDTVYMLGLDGRDPNPANNEDFWAHSKAAQYHDLVDSGHLAHPTFTMNRAQATESRYLASVQESFLAGEALGKSFFALAPSFTPPVHARPAPDRCFEPSDVDGRRKLRIPGGQLQAPRLADQPGKTRALIVMQMNRRHFSGGRYHGTMLAEAMAEFCDDVVVWTNNMPPWSGDLSFSPHHHKVHYEINDFLQPPAGDFDYVIVLPDGSRNPGMYYRVFEKAKSCNAKTAFLNFESLNWFNALSPAPKKLSDVDNWFAATCFSDIILSSAETAVPFAERFYKTLFHTPTFAVAPPAINSPIADLVKQQNMPREKQIILISRFGNVSAHKNINAIFDCITPEMKGYTLALIAGTSDLPDDETLTTFRNKLDDLGLSLKLLYMISDREKYEEIAKSELMIFPSLFEGFGYPPVEAGYMGTPCIAYDLPVLQEFNADHAHFVPWGDEAALRAKISEVLQQPQEARVRCRTPQVLQTANLETFSRTLKEIFTHTPAPTAASSFSTERFEVARKIYLDECHESDFPEGVMSKRDLSTLLTRYERLASEMREKLQARRGDSGAQV
;
A
#
# COMPACT_ATOMS: atom_id res chain seq x y z
N MET A 1 -67.51 21.59 -22.41
CA MET A 1 -68.16 20.35 -22.91
C MET A 1 -67.35 19.20 -22.31
N ILE A 2 -67.93 18.29 -21.50
CA ILE A 2 -68.71 17.10 -21.95
C ILE A 2 -67.82 16.30 -22.93
N PHE A 3 -67.33 15.10 -22.58
CA PHE A 3 -68.15 13.87 -22.57
C PHE A 3 -67.96 12.92 -21.37
N LYS A 4 -69.04 12.16 -21.12
CA LYS A 4 -69.18 11.14 -20.08
C LYS A 4 -68.62 9.77 -20.52
N ARG A 5 -68.22 8.94 -19.57
CA ARG A 5 -68.60 7.51 -19.57
C ARG A 5 -69.29 7.15 -18.24
N LYS A 6 -70.23 6.21 -18.31
CA LYS A 6 -71.15 5.86 -17.21
C LYS A 6 -70.48 4.95 -16.17
N PRO A 7 -70.93 4.97 -14.90
CA PRO A 7 -70.74 3.85 -13.99
C PRO A 7 -71.66 2.68 -14.36
N SER A 8 -71.35 1.49 -13.86
CA SER A 8 -72.26 0.35 -13.82
C SER A 8 -72.38 -0.15 -12.38
N ASP A 9 -73.61 -0.11 -11.86
CA ASP A 9 -74.03 -0.88 -10.68
C ASP A 9 -73.87 -2.40 -10.98
N THR A 10 -73.81 -3.35 -10.04
CA THR A 10 -74.32 -3.44 -8.65
C THR A 10 -73.50 -4.54 -7.89
N PRO A 11 -73.64 -4.72 -6.56
CA PRO A 11 -72.75 -5.59 -5.76
C PRO A 11 -73.28 -7.03 -5.63
N PRO A 12 -72.53 -7.88 -4.89
CA PRO A 12 -73.17 -8.73 -3.88
C PRO A 12 -72.63 -8.44 -2.47
N THR A 13 -73.55 -8.35 -1.53
CA THR A 13 -73.31 -8.36 -0.09
C THR A 13 -73.02 -9.77 0.42
N ASP A 14 -72.16 -9.90 1.43
CA ASP A 14 -72.31 -10.95 2.45
C ASP A 14 -72.03 -10.34 3.85
N PRO A 15 -72.95 -10.43 4.83
CA PRO A 15 -72.80 -9.79 6.14
C PRO A 15 -72.31 -10.80 7.19
N GLY A 16 -71.01 -10.79 7.53
CA GLY A 16 -70.43 -11.90 8.30
C GLY A 16 -69.11 -11.67 9.04
N SER A 17 -68.76 -10.43 9.39
CA SER A 17 -67.69 -10.17 10.37
C SER A 17 -67.95 -8.87 11.12
N GLU A 18 -67.80 -8.92 12.45
CA GLU A 18 -67.58 -7.69 13.22
C GLU A 18 -66.26 -7.07 12.75
N PRO A 19 -66.19 -5.76 12.53
CA PRO A 19 -64.93 -5.12 12.19
C PRO A 19 -64.00 -5.24 13.39
N GLY A 20 -63.02 -6.15 13.29
CA GLY A 20 -61.85 -6.14 14.16
C GLY A 20 -61.29 -4.72 14.20
N ALA A 21 -60.89 -4.27 15.41
CA ALA A 21 -60.55 -2.88 15.65
C ALA A 21 -59.59 -2.38 14.54
N PRO A 22 -59.87 -1.22 13.91
CA PRO A 22 -59.04 -0.75 12.81
C PRO A 22 -57.60 -0.61 13.31
N PRO A 23 -56.59 -0.99 12.50
CA PRO A 23 -55.20 -0.88 12.89
C PRO A 23 -54.92 0.56 13.35
N PRO A 24 -54.16 0.75 14.44
CA PRO A 24 -54.11 2.01 15.16
C PRO A 24 -53.78 3.17 14.23
N GLY A 25 -54.61 4.21 14.29
CA GLY A 25 -54.49 5.37 13.42
C GLY A 25 -53.13 6.04 13.58
N TYR A 26 -52.71 6.79 12.55
CA TYR A 26 -51.45 7.54 12.55
C TYR A 26 -51.19 8.31 13.86
N ASP A 27 -52.22 8.93 14.42
CA ASP A 27 -52.15 9.69 15.68
C ASP A 27 -51.93 8.82 16.93
N GLN A 28 -52.48 7.59 16.96
CA GLN A 28 -52.24 6.65 18.07
C GLN A 28 -50.78 6.18 18.07
N VAL A 29 -50.25 5.79 16.91
CA VAL A 29 -48.83 5.44 16.77
C VAL A 29 -47.93 6.63 17.12
N LEU A 30 -48.31 7.84 16.70
CA LEU A 30 -47.57 9.06 17.07
C LEU A 30 -47.51 9.22 18.60
N SER A 31 -48.65 9.08 19.29
CA SER A 31 -48.72 9.21 20.76
C SER A 31 -47.86 8.18 21.49
N LEU A 32 -47.90 6.91 21.07
CA LEU A 32 -47.08 5.84 21.66
C LEU A 32 -45.58 6.10 21.44
N SER A 33 -45.20 6.65 20.28
CA SER A 33 -43.81 7.05 19.99
C SER A 33 -43.31 8.27 20.79
N GLN A 34 -44.19 8.93 21.55
CA GLN A 34 -43.87 10.13 22.35
C GLN A 34 -43.93 9.88 23.87
N THR A 35 -44.67 8.87 24.34
CA THR A 35 -44.81 8.59 25.79
C THR A 35 -43.69 7.73 26.36
N GLY A 36 -42.96 6.97 25.53
CA GLY A 36 -41.81 6.17 25.97
C GLY A 36 -42.18 4.92 26.76
N GLU A 37 -43.47 4.57 26.85
CA GLU A 37 -43.90 3.28 27.37
C GLU A 37 -43.55 2.18 26.36
N THR A 38 -42.88 1.12 26.83
CA THR A 38 -42.56 -0.05 26.01
C THR A 38 -43.85 -0.75 25.60
N ALA A 39 -44.16 -0.74 24.30
CA ALA A 39 -45.26 -1.50 23.75
C ALA A 39 -45.13 -2.98 24.14
N THR A 40 -46.22 -3.57 24.65
CA THR A 40 -46.31 -5.00 24.95
C THR A 40 -46.17 -5.82 23.67
N GLU A 41 -45.55 -7.00 23.77
CA GLU A 41 -45.14 -7.82 22.61
C GLU A 41 -46.31 -8.11 21.65
N ASP A 42 -47.52 -8.33 22.20
CA ASP A 42 -48.80 -8.54 21.49
C ASP A 42 -49.16 -7.45 20.44
N PHE A 43 -48.54 -6.26 20.45
CA PHE A 43 -48.89 -5.16 19.53
C PHE A 43 -48.40 -5.39 18.08
N PHE A 44 -47.43 -6.29 17.88
CA PHE A 44 -46.82 -6.54 16.56
C PHE A 44 -47.09 -7.95 16.00
N ASP A 45 -47.86 -8.77 16.72
CA ASP A 45 -48.31 -10.06 16.21
C ASP A 45 -49.11 -9.86 14.90
N ASP A 46 -48.94 -10.81 13.98
CA ASP A 46 -49.35 -10.77 12.56
C ASP A 46 -48.60 -9.82 11.60
N LEU A 47 -47.63 -8.99 12.04
CA LEU A 47 -46.82 -8.21 11.08
C LEU A 47 -45.80 -9.05 10.31
N ALA A 48 -45.74 -8.85 8.99
CA ALA A 48 -44.81 -9.57 8.11
C ALA A 48 -43.45 -8.85 8.00
N THR A 49 -42.36 -9.61 7.91
CA THR A 49 -41.03 -9.04 7.59
C THR A 49 -41.00 -8.50 6.16
N GLU A 50 -40.89 -7.17 6.03
CA GLU A 50 -40.81 -6.42 4.78
C GLU A 50 -39.41 -5.83 4.60
N ILE A 51 -38.80 -6.02 3.42
CA ILE A 51 -37.48 -5.46 3.12
C ILE A 51 -37.39 -5.09 1.65
N ARG A 52 -36.75 -3.96 1.38
CA ARG A 52 -36.50 -3.50 0.01
C ARG A 52 -35.13 -2.88 -0.15
N ILE A 53 -34.47 -3.27 -1.24
CA ILE A 53 -33.53 -2.38 -1.92
C ILE A 53 -34.35 -1.22 -2.51
N SER A 54 -34.19 -0.02 -1.94
CA SER A 54 -34.90 1.19 -2.37
C SER A 54 -34.29 1.71 -3.67
N LYS A 55 -32.99 2.05 -3.63
CA LYS A 55 -32.29 2.75 -4.71
C LYS A 55 -30.81 2.42 -4.67
N ALA A 56 -30.29 1.86 -5.75
CA ALA A 56 -28.85 1.84 -6.00
C ALA A 56 -28.46 3.19 -6.64
N GLN A 57 -27.52 3.91 -6.04
CA GLN A 57 -26.99 5.17 -6.58
C GLN A 57 -25.53 4.96 -6.94
N PHE A 58 -25.26 5.03 -8.24
CA PHE A 58 -23.91 4.92 -8.77
C PHE A 58 -23.19 6.27 -8.60
N ASP A 59 -22.04 6.26 -7.94
CA ASP A 59 -21.20 7.43 -7.72
C ASP A 59 -19.96 7.32 -8.62
N THR A 60 -20.08 7.80 -9.86
CA THR A 60 -19.04 7.71 -10.91
C THR A 60 -17.72 8.39 -10.50
N GLU A 61 -17.75 9.38 -9.61
CA GLU A 61 -16.53 10.08 -9.18
C GLU A 61 -15.86 9.42 -7.96
N ALA A 62 -16.58 8.57 -7.20
CA ALA A 62 -16.03 7.88 -6.02
C ALA A 62 -15.66 6.41 -6.25
N GLY A 63 -16.06 5.80 -7.38
CA GLY A 63 -15.89 4.35 -7.61
C GLY A 63 -16.79 3.49 -6.71
N GLU A 64 -17.89 4.06 -6.18
CA GLU A 64 -18.78 3.40 -5.23
C GLU A 64 -20.22 3.29 -5.75
N LEU A 65 -20.81 2.10 -5.64
CA LEU A 65 -22.26 1.91 -5.74
C LEU A 65 -22.86 1.97 -4.34
N ARG A 66 -23.65 3.00 -4.05
CA ARG A 66 -24.37 3.12 -2.78
C ARG A 66 -25.73 2.43 -2.91
N VAL A 67 -25.84 1.23 -2.36
CA VAL A 67 -27.10 0.48 -2.32
C VAL A 67 -27.86 0.86 -1.06
N ASN A 68 -28.98 1.54 -1.25
CA ASN A 68 -29.86 1.98 -0.16
C ASN A 68 -31.08 1.08 -0.09
N GLY A 69 -31.54 0.80 1.13
CA GLY A 69 -32.77 0.08 1.37
C GLY A 69 -33.45 0.45 2.67
N TRP A 70 -34.42 -0.36 3.04
CA TRP A 70 -35.04 -0.39 4.36
C TRP A 70 -35.49 -1.80 4.70
N CYS A 71 -35.59 -2.09 5.99
CA CYS A 71 -36.14 -3.32 6.53
C CYS A 71 -37.08 -2.97 7.68
N LEU A 72 -38.28 -3.53 7.64
CA LEU A 72 -39.28 -3.51 8.68
C LEU A 72 -39.51 -4.96 9.11
N THR A 73 -39.33 -5.24 10.38
CA THR A 73 -39.55 -6.59 10.94
C THR A 73 -40.03 -6.45 12.37
N PRO A 74 -40.96 -7.31 12.84
CA PRO A 74 -41.24 -7.44 14.27
C PRO A 74 -40.14 -8.22 15.00
N GLU A 75 -39.25 -8.93 14.28
CA GLU A 75 -38.23 -9.80 14.87
C GLU A 75 -37.09 -8.96 15.46
N ALA A 76 -36.90 -9.02 16.78
CA ALA A 76 -35.91 -8.20 17.50
C ALA A 76 -34.44 -8.49 17.14
N LYS A 77 -34.15 -9.63 16.48
CA LYS A 77 -32.82 -10.05 16.06
C LYS A 77 -32.82 -10.58 14.63
N PHE A 78 -32.00 -9.97 13.77
CA PHE A 78 -31.84 -10.39 12.39
C PHE A 78 -30.50 -9.89 11.82
N ASP A 79 -30.01 -10.57 10.79
CA ASP A 79 -28.90 -10.10 9.95
C ASP A 79 -29.41 -9.71 8.57
N LEU A 80 -28.75 -8.72 7.96
CA LEU A 80 -28.96 -8.30 6.58
C LEU A 80 -27.63 -8.45 5.82
N LEU A 81 -27.67 -9.15 4.68
CA LEU A 81 -26.49 -9.44 3.87
C LEU A 81 -26.76 -9.10 2.41
N LEU A 82 -25.90 -8.27 1.82
CA LEU A 82 -25.99 -7.82 0.44
C LEU A 82 -24.95 -8.56 -0.41
N GLU A 83 -25.44 -9.35 -1.36
CA GLU A 83 -24.66 -10.07 -2.36
C GLU A 83 -24.78 -9.35 -3.72
N VAL A 84 -23.72 -9.37 -4.52
CA VAL A 84 -23.79 -9.03 -5.95
C VAL A 84 -23.71 -10.31 -6.76
N VAL A 85 -24.82 -10.65 -7.42
CA VAL A 85 -24.99 -11.90 -8.16
C VAL A 85 -23.95 -11.99 -9.27
N GLY A 86 -23.22 -13.11 -9.30
CA GLY A 86 -22.12 -13.35 -10.25
C GLY A 86 -20.76 -12.81 -9.78
N THR A 87 -20.57 -12.59 -8.47
CA THR A 87 -19.30 -12.16 -7.86
C THR A 87 -19.16 -12.74 -6.44
N ASP A 88 -17.94 -12.77 -5.91
CA ASP A 88 -17.67 -13.15 -4.51
C ASP A 88 -17.97 -12.02 -3.49
N LEU A 89 -18.54 -10.90 -3.95
CA LEU A 89 -18.77 -9.71 -3.14
C LEU A 89 -20.01 -9.85 -2.28
N ILE A 90 -19.79 -10.13 -0.99
CA ILE A 90 -20.82 -10.23 0.04
C ILE A 90 -20.48 -9.25 1.17
N CYS A 91 -21.43 -8.39 1.51
CA CYS A 91 -21.28 -7.33 2.51
C CYS A 91 -22.36 -7.43 3.59
N GLU A 92 -21.96 -7.32 4.85
CA GLU A 92 -22.90 -7.13 5.96
C GLU A 92 -23.54 -5.74 5.89
N VAL A 93 -24.85 -5.68 6.09
CA VAL A 93 -25.65 -4.46 6.06
C VAL A 93 -26.08 -4.14 7.49
N THR A 94 -25.59 -3.02 8.04
CA THR A 94 -26.06 -2.56 9.35
C THR A 94 -27.47 -1.97 9.23
N PRO A 95 -28.50 -2.57 9.87
CA PRO A 95 -29.85 -2.02 9.87
C PRO A 95 -29.92 -0.70 10.65
N ALA A 96 -31.01 0.04 10.48
CA ALA A 96 -31.29 1.28 11.21
C ALA A 96 -30.24 2.39 11.12
N THR A 97 -29.41 2.38 10.06
CA THR A 97 -28.39 3.41 9.81
C THR A 97 -28.95 4.67 9.14
N GLN A 98 -30.22 4.68 8.73
CA GLN A 98 -30.89 5.83 8.10
C GLN A 98 -32.34 5.98 8.58
N GLU A 99 -32.77 7.23 8.83
CA GLU A 99 -34.18 7.54 9.01
C GLU A 99 -34.95 7.42 7.69
N ARG A 100 -36.15 6.84 7.75
CA ARG A 100 -37.06 6.65 6.61
C ARG A 100 -38.47 7.02 6.99
N MET A 101 -38.66 8.32 7.23
CA MET A 101 -39.97 8.90 7.55
C MET A 101 -41.02 8.64 6.46
N ASP A 102 -40.62 8.49 5.19
CA ASP A 102 -41.49 8.12 4.07
C ASP A 102 -42.02 6.67 4.15
N VAL A 103 -41.24 5.77 4.79
CA VAL A 103 -41.63 4.39 5.07
C VAL A 103 -42.48 4.35 6.34
N PHE A 104 -42.03 5.01 7.41
CA PHE A 104 -42.76 5.11 8.68
C PHE A 104 -44.15 5.77 8.52
N GLN A 105 -44.29 6.81 7.68
CA GLN A 105 -45.61 7.42 7.42
C GLN A 105 -46.58 6.50 6.64
N LYS A 106 -46.05 5.56 5.84
CA LYS A 106 -46.85 4.61 5.06
C LYS A 106 -47.14 3.31 5.80
N MET A 107 -46.25 2.92 6.71
CA MET A 107 -46.34 1.71 7.52
C MET A 107 -46.07 2.04 9.00
N PRO A 108 -46.86 2.94 9.62
CA PRO A 108 -46.63 3.40 10.99
C PRO A 108 -46.74 2.26 12.02
N GLN A 109 -47.51 1.20 11.70
CA GLN A 109 -47.71 0.05 12.58
C GLN A 109 -46.43 -0.70 12.98
N TYR A 110 -45.30 -0.50 12.28
CA TYR A 110 -44.00 -1.07 12.69
C TYR A 110 -43.21 -0.21 13.69
N GLY A 111 -43.69 0.98 14.07
CA GLY A 111 -43.09 1.86 15.08
C GLY A 111 -41.72 2.48 14.74
N ASN A 112 -40.98 1.94 13.76
CA ASN A 112 -39.57 2.25 13.53
C ASN A 112 -39.34 3.35 12.47
N LYS A 113 -38.95 4.56 12.94
CA LYS A 113 -38.56 5.71 12.10
C LYS A 113 -37.19 5.50 11.44
N THR A 114 -36.32 4.69 12.05
CA THR A 114 -34.98 4.29 11.58
C THR A 114 -35.02 2.89 10.95
N SER A 115 -35.85 2.70 9.92
CA SER A 115 -35.92 1.43 9.19
C SER A 115 -34.95 1.35 8.00
N GLY A 116 -34.28 2.45 7.66
CA GLY A 116 -33.38 2.55 6.52
C GLY A 116 -31.98 1.97 6.75
N TRP A 117 -31.35 1.55 5.66
CA TRP A 117 -29.96 1.11 5.65
C TRP A 117 -29.25 1.52 4.35
N GLN A 118 -27.93 1.66 4.42
CA GLN A 118 -27.06 1.96 3.27
C GLN A 118 -25.79 1.11 3.33
N VAL A 119 -25.41 0.52 2.20
CA VAL A 119 -24.09 -0.12 2.00
C VAL A 119 -23.40 0.46 0.78
N LYS A 120 -22.08 0.64 0.90
CA LYS A 120 -21.18 1.02 -0.19
C LYS A 120 -20.55 -0.26 -0.76
N LEU A 121 -20.65 -0.44 -2.06
CA LEU A 121 -20.00 -1.51 -2.80
C LEU A 121 -18.98 -0.90 -3.78
N PRO A 122 -17.75 -1.44 -3.94
CA PRO A 122 -16.82 -0.97 -4.95
C PRO A 122 -17.35 -1.29 -6.35
N VAL A 123 -17.49 -0.26 -7.20
CA VAL A 123 -17.93 -0.38 -8.61
C VAL A 123 -17.04 -1.33 -9.40
N GLU A 124 -15.74 -1.28 -9.12
CA GLU A 124 -14.71 -2.10 -9.74
C GLU A 124 -14.95 -3.62 -9.60
N ALA A 125 -15.81 -4.06 -8.68
CA ALA A 125 -16.18 -5.47 -8.49
C ALA A 125 -17.50 -5.89 -9.18
N LEU A 126 -18.29 -4.97 -9.75
CA LEU A 126 -19.67 -5.24 -10.24
C LEU A 126 -19.73 -5.60 -11.74
N PRO A 127 -20.34 -6.72 -12.18
CA PRO A 127 -20.50 -7.05 -13.59
C PRO A 127 -21.43 -6.08 -14.33
N GLU A 128 -21.37 -6.06 -15.66
CA GLU A 128 -22.06 -5.09 -16.53
C GLU A 128 -23.60 -5.13 -16.44
N LYS A 129 -24.16 -6.13 -15.75
CA LYS A 129 -25.58 -6.27 -15.39
C LYS A 129 -25.75 -6.74 -13.93
N ALA A 130 -24.97 -6.19 -13.01
CA ALA A 130 -24.97 -6.55 -11.60
C ALA A 130 -26.36 -6.49 -10.95
N VAL A 131 -26.87 -7.64 -10.51
CA VAL A 131 -28.08 -7.73 -9.68
C VAL A 131 -27.64 -7.74 -8.22
N ALA A 132 -28.18 -6.84 -7.41
CA ALA A 132 -27.98 -6.88 -5.96
C ALA A 132 -29.09 -7.71 -5.31
N ARG A 133 -28.70 -8.70 -4.51
CA ARG A 133 -29.59 -9.54 -3.72
C ARG A 133 -29.43 -9.15 -2.26
N ILE A 134 -30.54 -8.84 -1.59
CA ILE A 134 -30.56 -8.65 -0.14
C ILE A 134 -31.16 -9.89 0.52
N SER A 135 -30.40 -10.51 1.41
CA SER A 135 -30.78 -11.68 2.19
C SER A 135 -31.08 -11.26 3.62
N TYR A 136 -32.32 -11.49 4.06
CA TYR A 136 -32.75 -11.32 5.44
C TYR A 136 -32.65 -12.66 6.19
N VAL A 137 -32.02 -12.65 7.37
CA VAL A 137 -31.73 -13.86 8.15
C VAL A 137 -32.06 -13.65 9.63
N SER A 138 -33.25 -14.06 10.06
CA SER A 138 -33.61 -14.16 11.49
C SER A 138 -33.27 -15.53 12.07
N GLU A 139 -33.66 -15.79 13.32
CA GLU A 139 -33.53 -17.09 13.98
C GLU A 139 -34.45 -18.12 13.27
N ASP A 140 -35.74 -17.81 13.09
CA ASP A 140 -36.71 -18.73 12.46
C ASP A 140 -36.75 -18.68 10.92
N ARG A 141 -36.61 -17.49 10.32
CA ARG A 141 -37.01 -17.22 8.93
C ARG A 141 -35.84 -16.73 8.06
N MET A 142 -35.70 -17.34 6.89
CA MET A 142 -34.88 -16.82 5.80
C MET A 142 -35.82 -16.24 4.74
N ARG A 143 -35.58 -15.01 4.29
CA ARG A 143 -36.27 -14.44 3.12
C ARG A 143 -35.25 -13.77 2.21
N ILE A 144 -35.17 -14.25 0.97
CA ILE A 144 -34.32 -13.69 -0.07
C ILE A 144 -35.16 -12.74 -0.91
N PHE A 145 -34.70 -11.49 -1.03
CA PHE A 145 -35.35 -10.49 -1.87
C PHE A 145 -34.42 -10.08 -3.00
N ASN A 146 -34.69 -10.64 -4.19
CA ASN A 146 -34.02 -10.23 -5.41
C ASN A 146 -34.64 -8.92 -5.91
N LYS A 147 -33.81 -7.97 -6.35
CA LYS A 147 -34.27 -6.81 -7.11
C LYS A 147 -33.29 -6.50 -8.22
N ASP A 148 -33.76 -6.58 -9.46
CA ASP A 148 -32.98 -6.17 -10.63
C ASP A 148 -32.58 -4.70 -10.52
N ILE A 149 -31.28 -4.42 -10.70
CA ILE A 149 -30.79 -3.05 -10.88
C ILE A 149 -30.95 -2.70 -12.36
N VAL A 150 -32.17 -2.36 -12.76
CA VAL A 150 -32.48 -1.94 -14.13
C VAL A 150 -32.04 -0.49 -14.33
N ILE A 151 -31.16 -0.26 -15.32
CA ILE A 151 -30.78 1.07 -15.81
C ILE A 151 -31.76 1.47 -16.93
N PRO A 152 -32.60 2.51 -16.78
CA PRO A 152 -33.70 2.77 -17.72
C PRO A 152 -33.35 3.76 -18.85
N PRO A 153 -33.87 3.55 -20.09
CA PRO A 153 -33.87 4.53 -21.18
C PRO A 153 -35.06 5.52 -21.10
N ALA A 154 -35.03 6.63 -21.86
CA ALA A 154 -35.93 7.80 -21.67
C ALA A 154 -36.78 8.22 -22.90
N SER A 155 -38.00 8.74 -22.66
CA SER A 155 -39.00 9.40 -23.57
C SER A 155 -40.31 9.71 -22.76
N SER A 156 -41.35 10.47 -23.15
CA SER A 156 -41.63 11.50 -24.20
C SER A 156 -42.88 12.36 -23.80
N PRO A 157 -43.12 13.58 -24.36
CA PRO A 157 -43.57 14.73 -23.52
C PRO A 157 -44.86 15.56 -23.93
N PHE A 158 -45.22 16.64 -23.18
CA PHE A 158 -46.51 17.44 -23.18
C PHE A 158 -46.44 19.01 -23.17
N VAL A 159 -47.54 19.75 -23.47
CA VAL A 159 -47.49 21.16 -23.96
C VAL A 159 -47.90 22.28 -22.98
N GLY A 160 -47.00 23.24 -22.74
CA GLY A 160 -47.25 24.51 -22.03
C GLY A 160 -46.09 25.53 -22.02
N GLU A 161 -45.21 25.52 -23.03
CA GLU A 161 -43.77 25.73 -22.79
C GLU A 161 -43.12 27.00 -23.37
N SER A 162 -41.91 27.36 -22.89
CA SER A 162 -41.01 28.36 -23.50
C SER A 162 -39.53 28.09 -23.17
N LEU A 163 -38.59 28.31 -24.11
CA LEU A 163 -37.16 28.00 -23.97
C LEU A 163 -36.27 29.24 -24.17
N LYS A 164 -35.23 29.40 -23.34
CA LYS A 164 -34.28 30.51 -23.39
C LYS A 164 -32.87 30.11 -22.94
N ILE A 165 -31.88 30.25 -23.80
CA ILE A 165 -30.50 29.82 -23.52
C ILE A 165 -29.76 30.87 -22.65
N LYS A 166 -28.89 30.39 -21.74
CA LYS A 166 -28.04 31.17 -20.83
C LYS A 166 -26.58 31.19 -21.28
N ASN A 167 -26.01 30.04 -21.60
CA ASN A 167 -24.65 29.92 -22.15
C ASN A 167 -24.53 28.64 -23.01
N CYS A 168 -23.51 28.61 -23.85
CA CYS A 168 -23.10 27.43 -24.62
C CYS A 168 -21.58 27.35 -24.56
N SER A 169 -21.04 26.19 -24.19
CA SER A 169 -19.62 26.01 -23.98
C SER A 169 -19.13 24.64 -24.43
N TYR A 170 -18.10 24.59 -25.26
CA TYR A 170 -17.64 23.35 -25.89
C TYR A 170 -16.27 22.91 -25.39
N SER A 171 -16.18 21.67 -24.94
CA SER A 171 -14.95 20.96 -24.58
C SER A 171 -14.46 20.16 -25.79
N PRO A 172 -13.39 20.57 -26.50
CA PRO A 172 -12.85 19.78 -27.61
C PRO A 172 -12.31 18.44 -27.12
N LEU A 173 -11.71 18.42 -25.92
CA LEU A 173 -10.98 17.28 -25.38
C LEU A 173 -11.94 16.14 -24.97
N ARG A 174 -13.11 16.47 -24.40
CA ARG A 174 -14.17 15.48 -24.13
C ARG A 174 -15.10 15.28 -25.33
N SER A 175 -14.86 16.01 -26.42
CA SER A 175 -15.84 16.19 -27.51
C SER A 175 -17.22 16.52 -26.94
N LEU A 176 -17.34 17.47 -25.99
CA LEU A 176 -18.55 17.68 -25.20
C LEU A 176 -19.04 19.14 -25.24
N CYS A 177 -20.13 19.41 -25.96
CA CYS A 177 -20.79 20.72 -25.95
C CYS A 177 -21.84 20.80 -24.84
N ILE A 178 -21.62 21.68 -23.87
CA ILE A 178 -22.50 21.93 -22.73
C ILE A 178 -23.32 23.19 -22.98
N ILE A 179 -24.64 23.12 -22.90
CA ILE A 179 -25.54 24.26 -23.12
C ILE A 179 -26.44 24.46 -21.91
N ASP A 180 -26.24 25.54 -21.15
CA ASP A 180 -27.19 25.93 -20.10
C ASP A 180 -28.34 26.75 -20.70
N LEU A 181 -29.57 26.35 -20.41
CA LEU A 181 -30.78 27.06 -20.80
C LEU A 181 -31.81 27.02 -19.66
N ASP A 182 -32.75 27.94 -19.67
CA ASP A 182 -33.98 27.86 -18.88
C ASP A 182 -35.13 27.45 -19.80
N ILE A 183 -35.99 26.57 -19.33
CA ILE A 183 -37.24 26.23 -19.98
C ILE A 183 -38.38 26.32 -18.96
N VAL A 184 -39.47 26.98 -19.34
CA VAL A 184 -40.76 26.80 -18.65
C VAL A 184 -41.43 25.64 -19.35
N SER A 185 -41.75 24.59 -18.61
CA SER A 185 -42.39 23.40 -19.15
C SER A 185 -43.12 22.63 -18.05
N ASP A 186 -44.28 22.10 -18.41
CA ASP A 186 -45.06 21.13 -17.65
C ASP A 186 -44.66 19.67 -17.96
N ARG A 187 -43.58 19.46 -18.73
CA ARG A 187 -42.96 18.16 -18.98
C ARG A 187 -42.10 17.71 -17.80
N GLU A 188 -42.27 16.46 -17.38
CA GLU A 188 -41.37 15.83 -16.40
C GLU A 188 -40.03 15.40 -17.03
N THR A 189 -39.99 15.17 -18.34
CA THR A 189 -38.80 14.82 -19.12
C THR A 189 -38.70 15.67 -20.38
N LEU A 190 -37.51 16.24 -20.59
CA LEU A 190 -37.22 17.21 -21.64
C LEU A 190 -36.01 16.77 -22.43
N ALA A 191 -36.17 16.62 -23.75
CA ALA A 191 -35.11 16.21 -24.68
C ALA A 191 -34.93 17.28 -25.74
N PHE A 192 -33.72 17.41 -26.26
CA PHE A 192 -33.36 18.50 -27.17
C PHE A 192 -32.51 18.01 -28.32
N ASP A 193 -32.79 18.50 -29.52
CA ASP A 193 -31.95 18.33 -30.69
C ASP A 193 -31.10 19.59 -30.87
N VAL A 194 -29.84 19.43 -31.28
CA VAL A 194 -28.95 20.56 -31.53
C VAL A 194 -28.23 20.36 -32.87
N THR A 195 -28.41 21.32 -33.77
CA THR A 195 -27.83 21.34 -35.11
C THR A 195 -26.94 22.57 -35.29
N THR A 196 -26.02 22.53 -36.25
CA THR A 196 -25.40 23.76 -36.78
C THR A 196 -26.45 24.60 -37.53
N THR A 197 -26.14 25.86 -37.79
CA THR A 197 -26.95 26.73 -38.67
C THR A 197 -27.05 26.26 -40.12
N GLU A 198 -26.18 25.33 -40.54
CA GLU A 198 -26.24 24.63 -41.83
C GLU A 198 -27.18 23.40 -41.81
N GLY A 199 -27.80 23.11 -40.67
CA GLY A 199 -28.74 22.00 -40.48
C GLY A 199 -28.09 20.65 -40.17
N ILE A 200 -26.79 20.62 -39.85
CA ILE A 200 -26.06 19.38 -39.54
C ILE A 200 -26.26 19.04 -38.06
N PRO A 201 -26.85 17.87 -37.70
CA PRO A 201 -27.02 17.47 -36.30
C PRO A 201 -25.67 17.10 -35.67
N LEU A 202 -25.46 17.54 -34.43
CA LEU A 202 -24.15 17.47 -33.79
C LEU A 202 -23.90 16.15 -33.05
N GLY A 203 -24.96 15.44 -32.66
CA GLY A 203 -24.85 14.13 -32.00
C GLY A 203 -25.92 13.94 -30.92
N PRO A 204 -25.85 12.83 -30.16
CA PRO A 204 -26.78 12.56 -29.07
C PRO A 204 -26.67 13.61 -27.96
N VAL A 205 -27.81 14.15 -27.54
CA VAL A 205 -27.90 15.23 -26.54
C VAL A 205 -28.39 14.68 -25.20
N GLN A 206 -27.57 14.81 -24.16
CA GLN A 206 -27.93 14.45 -22.78
C GLN A 206 -28.35 15.69 -21.97
N SER A 207 -29.64 15.82 -21.68
CA SER A 207 -30.19 16.87 -20.83
C SER A 207 -30.14 16.51 -19.34
N ARG A 208 -29.81 17.49 -18.49
CA ARG A 208 -30.04 17.48 -17.04
C ARG A 208 -30.98 18.64 -16.69
N VAL A 209 -32.20 18.30 -16.28
CA VAL A 209 -33.23 19.26 -15.83
C VAL A 209 -33.15 19.40 -14.31
N ALA A 210 -33.11 20.64 -13.82
CA ALA A 210 -33.19 20.96 -12.39
C ALA A 210 -34.65 21.28 -12.00
N PRO A 211 -35.04 21.11 -10.72
CA PRO A 211 -36.41 21.36 -10.27
C PRO A 211 -36.88 22.79 -10.58
N ALA A 212 -38.14 22.92 -10.96
CA ALA A 212 -38.75 24.22 -11.23
C ALA A 212 -38.66 25.12 -10.00
N ASN A 213 -38.23 26.38 -10.20
CA ASN A 213 -38.30 27.37 -9.14
C ASN A 213 -39.76 27.84 -8.90
N SER A 214 -39.97 28.71 -7.91
CA SER A 214 -41.31 29.21 -7.53
C SER A 214 -42.06 30.00 -8.63
N LYS A 215 -41.44 30.25 -9.80
CA LYS A 215 -42.06 30.85 -10.98
C LYS A 215 -42.29 29.86 -12.13
N GLY A 216 -42.08 28.55 -11.92
CA GLY A 216 -42.27 27.51 -12.93
C GLY A 216 -41.14 27.39 -13.96
N ILE A 217 -40.01 28.08 -13.76
CA ILE A 217 -38.84 28.00 -14.65
C ILE A 217 -37.94 26.85 -14.19
N GLN A 218 -37.65 25.91 -15.09
CA GLN A 218 -36.71 24.81 -14.90
C GLN A 218 -35.37 25.14 -15.58
N PRO A 219 -34.26 25.26 -14.84
CA PRO A 219 -32.92 25.30 -15.44
C PRO A 219 -32.55 23.93 -16.03
N VAL A 220 -31.99 23.91 -17.23
CA VAL A 220 -31.59 22.70 -17.97
C VAL A 220 -30.17 22.86 -18.49
N ARG A 221 -29.36 21.81 -18.35
CA ARG A 221 -28.04 21.70 -18.97
C ARG A 221 -28.03 20.58 -20.00
N LEU A 222 -27.86 20.92 -21.27
CA LEU A 222 -27.59 19.95 -22.34
C LEU A 222 -26.11 19.61 -22.34
N ASN A 223 -25.76 18.38 -22.70
CA ASN A 223 -24.38 17.93 -22.91
C ASN A 223 -24.38 17.05 -24.16
N ILE A 224 -23.66 17.45 -25.21
CA ILE A 224 -23.71 16.84 -26.54
C ILE A 224 -22.33 16.26 -26.83
N LEU A 225 -22.24 14.95 -27.08
CA LEU A 225 -20.97 14.34 -27.51
C LEU A 225 -20.78 14.55 -29.02
N VAL A 226 -19.93 15.54 -29.37
CA VAL A 226 -19.63 15.99 -30.72
C VAL A 226 -18.16 16.40 -30.85
N SER A 227 -17.49 16.02 -31.94
CA SER A 227 -16.13 16.45 -32.26
C SER A 227 -16.13 17.54 -33.36
N GLY A 228 -15.11 18.40 -33.36
CA GLY A 228 -14.88 19.37 -34.43
C GLY A 228 -15.69 20.68 -34.40
N LEU A 229 -16.47 20.95 -33.35
CA LEU A 229 -17.06 22.29 -33.15
C LEU A 229 -15.96 23.37 -32.96
N GLN A 230 -16.18 24.54 -33.55
CA GLN A 230 -15.26 25.68 -33.47
C GLN A 230 -15.74 26.78 -32.51
N ASP A 231 -14.80 27.61 -32.05
CA ASP A 231 -15.14 28.76 -31.22
C ASP A 231 -16.05 29.73 -31.97
N ARG A 232 -17.12 30.16 -31.31
CA ARG A 232 -18.21 31.00 -31.84
C ARG A 232 -19.03 30.39 -32.99
N GLN A 233 -18.89 29.10 -33.28
CA GLN A 233 -19.80 28.43 -34.21
C GLN A 233 -21.24 28.50 -33.67
N GLU A 234 -22.20 28.92 -34.49
CA GLU A 234 -23.60 29.06 -34.06
C GLU A 234 -24.37 27.75 -34.18
N LEU A 235 -25.09 27.43 -33.10
CA LEU A 235 -25.93 26.25 -32.97
C LEU A 235 -27.39 26.66 -32.81
N GLN A 236 -28.28 25.86 -33.39
CA GLN A 236 -29.72 25.96 -33.25
C GLN A 236 -30.18 24.79 -32.37
N ILE A 237 -30.84 25.09 -31.26
CA ILE A 237 -31.35 24.15 -30.27
C ILE A 237 -32.87 24.08 -30.43
N SER A 238 -33.46 22.90 -30.48
CA SER A 238 -34.92 22.70 -30.38
C SER A 238 -35.29 21.61 -29.38
N GLU A 239 -36.44 21.71 -28.71
CA GLU A 239 -36.94 20.61 -27.88
C GLU A 239 -37.51 19.49 -28.78
N THR A 240 -37.01 18.25 -28.63
CA THR A 240 -37.22 17.12 -29.55
C THR A 240 -38.70 16.67 -29.65
N GLY A 241 -39.49 16.88 -28.61
CA GLY A 241 -40.94 16.63 -28.55
C GLY A 241 -41.81 17.88 -28.74
N ASN A 242 -41.21 19.06 -28.96
CA ASN A 242 -41.88 20.32 -29.27
C ASN A 242 -40.95 21.23 -30.10
N PRO A 243 -40.77 20.95 -31.40
CA PRO A 243 -39.84 21.71 -32.24
C PRO A 243 -40.17 23.20 -32.41
N ALA A 244 -41.33 23.65 -31.94
CA ALA A 244 -41.68 25.07 -31.86
C ALA A 244 -40.87 25.82 -30.76
N LEU A 245 -40.37 25.11 -29.75
CA LEU A 245 -39.38 25.63 -28.82
C LEU A 245 -37.99 25.55 -29.44
N ARG A 246 -37.51 26.68 -29.96
CA ARG A 246 -36.15 26.77 -30.49
C ARG A 246 -35.47 28.08 -30.12
N ALA A 247 -34.15 28.02 -29.98
CA ALA A 247 -33.29 29.19 -29.78
C ALA A 247 -31.89 28.92 -30.35
N GLU A 248 -31.15 29.99 -30.62
CA GLU A 248 -29.80 29.95 -31.20
C GLU A 248 -28.77 30.50 -30.21
N ILE A 249 -27.54 29.98 -30.29
CA ILE A 249 -26.41 30.48 -29.49
C ILE A 249 -25.06 30.14 -30.14
N ALA A 250 -24.10 31.05 -29.99
CA ALA A 250 -22.71 30.82 -30.36
C ALA A 250 -21.97 30.00 -29.28
N VAL A 251 -21.18 29.02 -29.71
CA VAL A 251 -20.32 28.19 -28.85
C VAL A 251 -19.19 29.03 -28.22
N SER A 252 -18.93 28.86 -26.93
CA SER A 252 -17.72 29.37 -26.27
C SER A 252 -16.78 28.22 -25.86
N THR A 253 -15.66 28.06 -26.54
CA THR A 253 -14.79 26.89 -26.36
C THR A 253 -14.09 26.94 -25.00
N LEU A 254 -14.25 25.89 -24.21
CA LEU A 254 -13.61 25.71 -22.91
C LEU A 254 -12.15 25.30 -23.10
N LYS A 255 -11.27 25.91 -22.31
CA LYS A 255 -9.92 25.38 -22.06
C LYS A 255 -10.02 24.30 -20.98
N ASP A 256 -10.13 23.05 -21.40
CA ASP A 256 -10.20 21.91 -20.48
C ASP A 256 -8.89 21.75 -19.68
N ALA A 257 -9.02 21.51 -18.37
CA ALA A 257 -7.87 21.26 -17.50
C ALA A 257 -7.50 19.76 -17.48
N PRO A 258 -6.19 19.38 -17.50
CA PRO A 258 -5.77 18.00 -17.81
C PRO A 258 -6.21 16.90 -16.84
N ARG A 259 -6.58 17.23 -15.59
CA ARG A 259 -6.75 16.22 -14.53
C ARG A 259 -8.07 15.42 -14.57
N ARG A 260 -8.63 15.19 -15.76
CA ARG A 260 -9.81 14.33 -16.01
C ARG A 260 -9.56 13.23 -17.06
N ILE A 261 -8.30 12.90 -17.36
CA ILE A 261 -7.91 11.96 -18.43
C ILE A 261 -7.54 10.55 -17.91
N THR A 262 -7.29 10.35 -16.60
CA THR A 262 -6.68 9.10 -16.08
C THR A 262 -7.65 8.06 -15.49
N ALA A 263 -8.80 7.87 -16.13
CA ALA A 263 -9.78 6.81 -15.82
C ALA A 263 -9.97 5.86 -17.02
N THR A 264 -8.86 5.37 -17.57
CA THR A 264 -8.78 4.35 -18.63
C THR A 264 -7.52 3.50 -18.36
N THR A 265 -7.55 2.21 -18.04
CA THR A 265 -8.65 1.22 -18.14
C THR A 265 -8.62 0.27 -16.91
N PRO A 266 -9.28 -0.90 -16.86
CA PRO A 266 -9.88 -1.38 -15.62
C PRO A 266 -8.84 -1.97 -14.65
N SER A 267 -9.20 -2.00 -13.36
CA SER A 267 -8.74 -3.07 -12.48
C SER A 267 -9.06 -4.40 -13.15
N VAL A 268 -8.05 -5.14 -13.63
CA VAL A 268 -8.28 -6.47 -14.24
C VAL A 268 -8.88 -7.35 -13.16
N ARG A 269 -10.20 -7.53 -13.25
CA ARG A 269 -10.81 -8.75 -12.76
C ARG A 269 -10.15 -9.87 -13.55
N GLN A 270 -9.31 -10.64 -12.87
CA GLN A 270 -9.52 -12.07 -13.00
C GLN A 270 -11.03 -12.27 -12.83
N ASN A 271 -11.67 -12.90 -13.81
CA ASN A 271 -12.92 -13.55 -13.51
C ASN A 271 -12.59 -14.54 -12.39
N LEU A 272 -12.88 -14.14 -11.15
CA LEU A 272 -13.24 -15.07 -10.10
C LEU A 272 -14.54 -15.70 -10.60
N ILE A 273 -14.36 -16.63 -11.55
CA ILE A 273 -15.16 -17.84 -11.58
C ILE A 273 -15.04 -18.33 -10.14
N PRO A 274 -16.14 -18.35 -9.35
CA PRO A 274 -16.08 -18.85 -8.00
C PRO A 274 -15.41 -20.22 -8.09
N ALA A 275 -14.28 -20.39 -7.39
CA ALA A 275 -13.55 -21.64 -7.45
C ALA A 275 -14.55 -22.78 -7.19
N GLU A 276 -14.47 -23.86 -7.97
CA GLU A 276 -15.47 -24.93 -7.88
C GLU A 276 -15.60 -25.35 -6.41
N GLU A 277 -16.86 -25.45 -5.95
CA GLU A 277 -17.21 -25.75 -4.56
C GLU A 277 -16.86 -24.67 -3.52
N ALA A 278 -16.69 -23.41 -3.90
CA ALA A 278 -16.60 -22.29 -2.94
C ALA A 278 -17.76 -22.28 -1.91
N LEU A 279 -17.45 -21.89 -0.67
CA LEU A 279 -18.48 -21.69 0.35
C LEU A 279 -19.38 -20.50 -0.01
N ASP A 280 -20.68 -20.69 0.16
CA ASP A 280 -21.70 -19.71 -0.14
C ASP A 280 -22.36 -19.13 1.12
N LEU A 281 -23.27 -18.18 0.91
CA LEU A 281 -24.03 -17.58 2.00
C LEU A 281 -25.07 -18.55 2.59
N ALA A 282 -25.65 -19.46 1.81
CA ALA A 282 -26.63 -20.41 2.33
C ALA A 282 -25.99 -21.36 3.36
N SER A 283 -24.75 -21.81 3.11
CA SER A 283 -23.96 -22.64 4.02
C SER A 283 -23.75 -21.97 5.37
N LEU A 284 -23.38 -20.68 5.40
CA LEU A 284 -23.20 -19.94 6.65
C LEU A 284 -24.53 -19.66 7.38
N ILE A 285 -25.64 -19.58 6.66
CA ILE A 285 -26.98 -19.41 7.26
C ILE A 285 -27.48 -20.72 7.86
N ALA A 286 -27.24 -21.87 7.20
CA ALA A 286 -27.51 -23.19 7.77
C ALA A 286 -26.73 -23.40 9.07
N LEU A 287 -25.43 -23.05 9.08
CA LEU A 287 -24.63 -23.03 10.31
C LEU A 287 -25.23 -22.10 11.38
N LYS A 288 -25.58 -20.85 11.05
CA LYS A 288 -26.17 -19.90 12.01
C LYS A 288 -27.42 -20.48 12.70
N LYS A 289 -28.26 -21.21 11.96
CA LYS A 289 -29.44 -21.89 12.53
C LYS A 289 -29.04 -23.03 13.46
N GLY A 290 -28.11 -23.90 13.06
CA GLY A 290 -27.58 -24.95 13.93
C GLY A 290 -26.96 -24.42 15.22
N LEU A 291 -26.33 -23.24 15.18
CA LEU A 291 -25.74 -22.57 16.35
C LEU A 291 -26.76 -21.95 17.32
N ALA A 292 -28.05 -21.87 16.98
CA ALA A 292 -29.05 -21.14 17.78
C ALA A 292 -29.37 -21.84 19.11
N ASP A 293 -29.55 -23.16 19.07
CA ASP A 293 -29.93 -23.98 20.23
C ASP A 293 -28.72 -24.42 21.09
N HIS A 294 -27.50 -24.08 20.67
CA HIS A 294 -26.26 -24.54 21.30
C HIS A 294 -25.67 -23.52 22.30
N PRO A 295 -25.30 -23.94 23.53
CA PRO A 295 -24.79 -23.06 24.56
C PRO A 295 -23.38 -22.55 24.23
N ARG A 296 -23.22 -21.22 24.11
CA ARG A 296 -21.91 -20.60 23.83
C ARG A 296 -20.99 -20.69 25.07
N PRO A 297 -19.81 -21.33 25.00
CA PRO A 297 -18.92 -21.44 26.17
C PRO A 297 -18.35 -20.08 26.59
N ALA A 298 -18.00 -19.88 27.86
CA ALA A 298 -17.56 -18.58 28.38
C ALA A 298 -16.19 -18.10 27.84
N LYS A 299 -15.31 -19.04 27.48
CA LYS A 299 -14.03 -18.78 26.81
C LYS A 299 -13.93 -19.63 25.54
N ALA A 300 -13.04 -19.27 24.61
CA ALA A 300 -12.58 -20.22 23.60
C ALA A 300 -11.44 -21.04 24.20
N GLU A 301 -11.33 -22.29 23.79
CA GLU A 301 -10.22 -23.17 24.16
C GLU A 301 -9.24 -23.29 23.00
N ASP A 302 -8.01 -23.72 23.28
CA ASP A 302 -6.93 -23.81 22.29
C ASP A 302 -7.11 -25.02 21.35
N GLU A 303 -8.31 -25.17 20.80
CA GLU A 303 -8.73 -26.19 19.85
C GLU A 303 -8.86 -25.61 18.44
N VAL A 304 -8.69 -26.50 17.47
CA VAL A 304 -8.91 -26.25 16.05
C VAL A 304 -10.12 -27.05 15.58
N CYS A 305 -11.01 -26.43 14.80
CA CYS A 305 -12.11 -27.13 14.15
C CYS A 305 -12.12 -26.85 12.64
N TYR A 306 -12.32 -27.88 11.82
CA TYR A 306 -12.46 -27.72 10.37
C TYR A 306 -13.88 -27.32 9.99
N PHE A 307 -13.99 -26.44 8.98
CA PHE A 307 -15.27 -25.97 8.45
C PHE A 307 -15.26 -25.94 6.90
N PRO A 308 -16.33 -26.39 6.22
CA PRO A 308 -17.51 -27.10 6.75
C PRO A 308 -17.18 -28.55 7.17
N ALA A 309 -18.19 -29.35 7.47
CA ALA A 309 -18.03 -30.80 7.52
C ALA A 309 -17.59 -31.34 6.13
N PHE A 310 -16.84 -32.43 6.12
CA PHE A 310 -16.37 -33.09 4.90
C PHE A 310 -17.49 -33.93 4.29
N GLU A 311 -17.71 -33.79 2.99
CA GLU A 311 -18.78 -34.47 2.25
C GLU A 311 -18.31 -35.82 1.70
N ASP A 312 -17.02 -35.93 1.36
CA ASP A 312 -16.39 -37.15 0.85
C ASP A 312 -15.14 -37.57 1.66
N ALA A 313 -14.68 -38.80 1.41
CA ALA A 313 -13.54 -39.38 2.12
C ALA A 313 -12.17 -38.94 1.57
N ALA A 314 -12.08 -38.41 0.36
CA ALA A 314 -10.81 -37.99 -0.25
C ALA A 314 -10.33 -36.66 0.35
N ASP A 315 -11.21 -35.66 0.43
CA ASP A 315 -10.87 -34.37 1.07
C ASP A 315 -10.68 -34.50 2.58
N LEU A 316 -11.52 -35.33 3.24
CA LEU A 316 -11.28 -35.69 4.64
C LEU A 316 -9.88 -36.28 4.83
N SER A 317 -9.48 -37.25 4.01
CA SER A 317 -8.16 -37.88 4.11
C SER A 317 -7.02 -36.89 3.80
N ASN A 318 -7.15 -36.09 2.74
CA ASN A 318 -6.19 -35.05 2.36
C ASN A 318 -5.96 -34.03 3.51
N HIS A 319 -7.03 -33.49 4.09
CA HIS A 319 -6.90 -32.53 5.18
C HIS A 319 -6.54 -33.18 6.52
N TYR A 320 -6.91 -34.43 6.78
CA TYR A 320 -6.47 -35.22 7.93
C TYR A 320 -4.94 -35.44 7.92
N HIS A 321 -4.38 -35.87 6.77
CA HIS A 321 -2.93 -36.06 6.63
C HIS A 321 -2.13 -34.75 6.65
N ARG A 322 -2.74 -33.62 6.27
CA ARG A 322 -2.13 -32.29 6.48
C ARG A 322 -2.18 -31.87 7.94
N ALA A 323 -3.33 -32.02 8.59
CA ALA A 323 -3.52 -31.66 9.99
C ALA A 323 -2.61 -32.46 10.92
N SER A 324 -2.45 -33.77 10.68
CA SER A 324 -1.56 -34.62 11.47
C SER A 324 -0.14 -34.05 11.51
N TRP A 325 0.37 -33.52 10.39
CA TRP A 325 1.68 -32.87 10.31
C TRP A 325 1.70 -31.46 10.93
N TYR A 326 0.76 -30.60 10.53
CA TYR A 326 0.82 -29.17 10.82
C TYR A 326 0.29 -28.77 12.20
N LEU A 327 -0.55 -29.59 12.83
CA LEU A 327 -1.35 -29.20 14.00
C LEU A 327 -1.13 -30.09 15.23
N THR A 328 -0.45 -31.23 15.08
CA THR A 328 -0.18 -32.18 16.18
C THR A 328 1.30 -32.18 16.57
N GLY A 329 1.62 -32.85 17.68
CA GLY A 329 2.99 -33.11 18.13
C GLY A 329 3.27 -32.66 19.56
N PRO A 330 4.42 -33.08 20.14
CA PRO A 330 4.84 -32.70 21.48
C PRO A 330 4.88 -31.18 21.69
N ASP A 331 4.41 -30.70 22.84
CA ASP A 331 4.32 -29.27 23.18
C ASP A 331 3.48 -28.41 22.20
N SER A 332 2.59 -29.02 21.39
CA SER A 332 1.62 -28.26 20.58
C SER A 332 0.72 -27.41 21.49
N PRO A 333 0.48 -26.13 21.17
CA PRO A 333 -0.54 -25.34 21.87
C PRO A 333 -1.96 -25.80 21.53
N ILE A 334 -2.13 -26.68 20.54
CA ILE A 334 -3.42 -27.19 20.11
C ILE A 334 -3.78 -28.41 20.94
N SER A 335 -4.83 -28.32 21.77
CA SER A 335 -5.28 -29.44 22.60
C SER A 335 -6.12 -30.47 21.84
N ARG A 336 -6.73 -30.07 20.72
CA ARG A 336 -7.63 -30.91 19.91
C ARG A 336 -7.83 -30.36 18.50
N VAL A 337 -7.93 -31.24 17.51
CA VAL A 337 -8.32 -30.92 16.13
C VAL A 337 -9.56 -31.73 15.77
N THR A 338 -10.67 -31.06 15.45
CA THR A 338 -11.94 -31.74 15.14
C THR A 338 -12.30 -31.63 13.65
N PHE A 339 -12.63 -32.78 13.06
CA PHE A 339 -13.22 -32.95 11.73
C PHE A 339 -14.64 -33.50 11.90
N ALA A 340 -15.56 -33.12 11.01
CA ALA A 340 -16.88 -33.74 10.93
C ALA A 340 -17.08 -34.42 9.59
N ALA A 341 -17.60 -35.65 9.59
CA ALA A 341 -17.88 -36.44 8.39
C ALA A 341 -19.08 -37.39 8.62
N PRO A 342 -19.93 -37.66 7.61
CA PRO A 342 -21.19 -38.41 7.76
C PRO A 342 -21.07 -39.78 8.44
N ASP A 343 -19.92 -40.45 8.26
CA ASP A 343 -19.57 -41.66 9.00
C ASP A 343 -18.38 -41.33 9.93
N ALA A 344 -18.62 -41.31 11.24
CA ALA A 344 -17.59 -41.10 12.26
C ALA A 344 -16.56 -42.26 12.33
N HIS A 345 -16.78 -43.33 11.57
CA HIS A 345 -15.88 -44.45 11.36
C HIS A 345 -15.37 -44.53 9.91
N SER A 346 -15.47 -43.43 9.14
CA SER A 346 -14.89 -43.31 7.80
C SER A 346 -13.43 -43.77 7.80
N ASN A 347 -13.12 -44.81 7.02
CA ASN A 347 -11.75 -45.25 6.83
C ASN A 347 -10.96 -44.16 6.11
N ILE A 348 -10.11 -43.44 6.85
CA ILE A 348 -9.10 -42.54 6.27
C ILE A 348 -8.25 -43.33 5.28
N ALA A 349 -8.22 -42.88 4.03
CA ALA A 349 -7.42 -43.47 2.98
C ALA A 349 -5.92 -43.35 3.34
N PRO A 350 -5.04 -44.25 2.86
CA PRO A 350 -3.60 -44.06 3.02
C PRO A 350 -3.16 -42.69 2.48
N PRO A 351 -2.11 -42.08 3.05
CA PRO A 351 -1.59 -40.81 2.54
C PRO A 351 -1.18 -40.95 1.06
N PRO A 352 -1.39 -39.93 0.21
CA PRO A 352 -0.96 -39.96 -1.18
C PRO A 352 0.53 -40.26 -1.31
N ASP A 353 0.96 -40.94 -2.38
CA ASP A 353 2.36 -41.34 -2.56
C ASP A 353 3.36 -40.18 -2.43
N HIS A 354 2.97 -38.95 -2.80
CA HIS A 354 3.81 -37.75 -2.71
C HIS A 354 3.90 -37.13 -1.30
N PHE A 355 3.13 -37.62 -0.32
CA PHE A 355 3.23 -37.24 1.10
C PHE A 355 4.28 -38.09 1.82
N ALA A 356 4.85 -37.55 2.88
CA ALA A 356 5.75 -38.27 3.78
C ALA A 356 4.97 -39.26 4.68
N SER A 357 5.44 -40.51 4.77
CA SER A 357 4.82 -41.57 5.58
C SER A 357 5.26 -41.51 7.05
N ARG A 358 4.60 -40.67 7.86
CA ARG A 358 4.80 -40.63 9.33
C ARG A 358 3.61 -41.18 10.12
N SER A 359 3.95 -41.86 11.22
CA SER A 359 3.01 -42.18 12.29
C SER A 359 2.95 -41.00 13.27
N LEU A 360 2.08 -40.04 12.99
CA LEU A 360 1.84 -38.85 13.84
C LEU A 360 0.76 -39.16 14.90
N ASP A 361 0.69 -38.35 15.96
CA ASP A 361 -0.19 -38.61 17.11
C ASP A 361 -1.67 -38.33 16.79
N ALA A 362 -2.35 -39.38 16.33
CA ALA A 362 -3.78 -39.39 16.07
C ALA A 362 -4.64 -39.18 17.34
N GLY A 363 -4.07 -39.26 18.56
CA GLY A 363 -4.80 -39.00 19.80
C GLY A 363 -5.28 -37.55 19.97
N THR A 364 -4.84 -36.63 19.10
CA THR A 364 -5.29 -35.23 19.05
C THR A 364 -6.27 -34.94 17.90
N LEU A 365 -6.57 -35.93 17.05
CA LEU A 365 -7.39 -35.79 15.84
C LEU A 365 -8.75 -36.51 16.02
N ASP A 366 -9.81 -35.73 16.28
CA ASP A 366 -11.16 -36.26 16.46
C ASP A 366 -11.95 -36.19 15.15
N ILE A 367 -12.42 -37.35 14.66
CA ILE A 367 -13.44 -37.42 13.60
C ILE A 367 -14.79 -37.71 14.28
N ILE A 368 -15.76 -36.82 14.10
CA ILE A 368 -17.11 -36.94 14.68
C ILE A 368 -18.19 -36.85 13.60
N ALA A 369 -19.43 -37.21 13.94
CA ALA A 369 -20.57 -36.99 13.07
C ALA A 369 -20.87 -35.48 12.92
N PRO A 370 -21.44 -35.03 11.79
CA PRO A 370 -21.85 -33.63 11.56
C PRO A 370 -23.17 -33.33 12.28
N ASP A 371 -23.24 -33.60 13.58
CA ASP A 371 -24.39 -33.39 14.44
C ASP A 371 -24.12 -32.28 15.48
N GLY A 372 -24.89 -32.25 16.57
CA GLY A 372 -24.73 -31.25 17.64
C GLY A 372 -23.31 -31.21 18.24
N ALA A 373 -22.59 -32.34 18.29
CA ALA A 373 -21.22 -32.37 18.82
C ALA A 373 -20.24 -31.57 17.94
N TYR A 374 -20.50 -31.50 16.63
CA TYR A 374 -19.73 -30.66 15.70
C TYR A 374 -20.03 -29.17 15.90
N ILE A 375 -21.28 -28.81 16.15
CA ILE A 375 -21.67 -27.43 16.47
C ILE A 375 -21.02 -26.95 17.78
N ASP A 376 -20.99 -27.81 18.80
CA ASP A 376 -20.27 -27.53 20.05
C ASP A 376 -18.75 -27.37 19.85
N ALA A 377 -18.14 -28.17 18.98
CA ALA A 377 -16.72 -28.04 18.64
C ALA A 377 -16.42 -26.70 17.94
N LEU A 378 -17.25 -26.28 16.97
CA LEU A 378 -17.12 -24.98 16.28
C LEU A 378 -17.25 -23.79 17.25
N LEU A 379 -18.12 -23.87 18.28
CA LEU A 379 -18.32 -22.82 19.28
C LEU A 379 -17.22 -22.72 20.35
N ARG A 380 -16.48 -23.81 20.54
CA ARG A 380 -15.44 -23.95 21.58
C ARG A 380 -14.04 -23.68 21.02
N ALA A 381 -13.79 -24.01 19.76
CA ALA A 381 -12.52 -23.77 19.07
C ALA A 381 -12.13 -22.29 18.96
N LYS A 382 -10.84 -22.00 19.16
CA LYS A 382 -10.23 -20.67 19.02
C LYS A 382 -9.73 -20.40 17.59
N THR A 383 -9.46 -21.47 16.82
CA THR A 383 -9.08 -21.40 15.41
C THR A 383 -10.01 -22.27 14.57
N ILE A 384 -10.48 -21.72 13.46
CA ILE A 384 -11.32 -22.42 12.48
C ILE A 384 -10.54 -22.52 11.17
N LEU A 385 -10.30 -23.75 10.71
CA LEU A 385 -9.65 -24.02 9.43
C LEU A 385 -10.71 -24.23 8.36
N VAL A 386 -10.71 -23.36 7.36
CA VAL A 386 -11.68 -23.42 6.27
C VAL A 386 -11.04 -24.07 5.06
N TRP A 387 -11.47 -25.29 4.75
CA TRP A 387 -10.86 -26.14 3.71
C TRP A 387 -11.45 -25.91 2.31
N ARG A 388 -12.55 -25.17 2.20
CA ARG A 388 -13.14 -24.73 0.93
C ARG A 388 -12.84 -23.26 0.65
N PRO A 389 -12.83 -22.80 -0.61
CA PRO A 389 -12.62 -21.39 -0.96
C PRO A 389 -13.62 -20.49 -0.22
N LEU A 390 -13.13 -19.39 0.36
CA LEU A 390 -13.93 -18.51 1.20
C LEU A 390 -13.59 -17.04 0.95
N SER A 391 -14.56 -16.27 0.45
CA SER A 391 -14.36 -14.84 0.21
C SER A 391 -14.15 -14.07 1.54
N LYS A 392 -13.37 -12.99 1.49
CA LYS A 392 -13.11 -12.12 2.66
C LYS A 392 -14.39 -11.55 3.30
N GLY A 393 -15.47 -11.44 2.54
CA GLY A 393 -16.80 -11.04 3.05
C GLY A 393 -17.42 -12.14 3.92
N LEU A 394 -17.46 -13.37 3.39
CA LEU A 394 -17.96 -14.54 4.11
C LEU A 394 -17.09 -14.90 5.32
N GLN A 395 -15.77 -14.74 5.24
CA GLN A 395 -14.85 -14.93 6.37
C GLN A 395 -15.19 -14.02 7.56
N ARG A 396 -15.54 -12.74 7.31
CA ARG A 396 -15.99 -11.82 8.36
C ARG A 396 -17.32 -12.25 8.96
N TYR A 397 -18.28 -12.66 8.12
CA TYR A 397 -19.59 -13.12 8.59
C TYR A 397 -19.51 -14.43 9.40
N LEU A 398 -18.66 -15.39 8.98
CA LEU A 398 -18.35 -16.60 9.75
C LEU A 398 -17.76 -16.25 11.13
N SER A 399 -16.87 -15.25 11.21
CA SER A 399 -16.33 -14.76 12.48
C SER A 399 -17.43 -14.19 13.38
N LYS A 400 -18.37 -13.42 12.81
CA LYS A 400 -19.51 -12.84 13.52
C LYS A 400 -20.44 -13.90 14.10
N ILE A 401 -20.86 -14.90 13.31
CA ILE A 401 -21.84 -15.90 13.79
C ILE A 401 -21.27 -16.80 14.90
N LEU A 402 -19.98 -17.17 14.79
CA LEU A 402 -19.25 -17.91 15.83
C LEU A 402 -18.93 -17.04 17.07
N GLY A 403 -18.73 -15.74 16.89
CA GLY A 403 -18.82 -14.72 17.94
C GLY A 403 -17.50 -14.23 18.53
N LYS A 404 -16.71 -15.10 19.18
CA LYS A 404 -15.55 -14.71 20.04
C LYS A 404 -14.31 -14.19 19.29
N ALA A 405 -14.47 -13.61 18.10
CA ALA A 405 -13.40 -13.29 17.15
C ALA A 405 -12.42 -14.48 16.94
N PRO A 406 -12.91 -15.68 16.56
CA PRO A 406 -12.04 -16.82 16.29
C PRO A 406 -11.08 -16.53 15.13
N ASN A 407 -9.89 -17.14 15.18
CA ASN A 407 -8.94 -17.07 14.09
C ASN A 407 -9.45 -17.93 12.92
N ILE A 408 -10.01 -17.31 11.88
CA ILE A 408 -10.44 -18.03 10.68
C ILE A 408 -9.30 -18.01 9.66
N ILE A 409 -8.78 -19.19 9.34
CA ILE A 409 -7.66 -19.37 8.43
C ILE A 409 -8.12 -20.26 7.28
N THR A 410 -8.00 -19.78 6.04
CA THR A 410 -8.26 -20.57 4.84
C THR A 410 -7.08 -21.51 4.56
N VAL A 411 -7.40 -22.77 4.28
CA VAL A 411 -6.46 -23.83 3.93
C VAL A 411 -6.91 -24.63 2.69
N ALA A 412 -7.83 -24.07 1.91
CA ALA A 412 -8.27 -24.63 0.64
C ALA A 412 -7.11 -24.84 -0.33
N THR A 413 -7.07 -26.01 -0.96
CA THR A 413 -6.02 -26.45 -1.90
C THR A 413 -6.28 -26.01 -3.34
N ASN A 414 -7.51 -25.58 -3.67
CA ASN A 414 -7.94 -25.16 -5.00
C ASN A 414 -8.05 -23.63 -5.17
N ASP A 415 -7.70 -22.83 -4.14
CA ASP A 415 -7.76 -21.36 -4.16
C ASP A 415 -6.35 -20.73 -4.03
N PRO A 416 -5.81 -20.07 -5.07
CA PRO A 416 -4.53 -19.34 -5.00
C PRO A 416 -4.41 -18.36 -3.82
N ALA A 417 -5.52 -17.72 -3.42
CA ALA A 417 -5.56 -16.76 -2.32
C ALA A 417 -5.51 -17.40 -0.93
N SER A 418 -5.73 -18.72 -0.83
CA SER A 418 -5.58 -19.51 0.39
C SER A 418 -4.12 -19.56 0.85
N VAL A 419 -3.18 -19.80 -0.07
CA VAL A 419 -1.74 -19.95 0.23
C VAL A 419 -1.55 -21.02 1.33
N GLU A 420 -2.18 -22.19 1.16
CA GLU A 420 -2.45 -23.13 2.25
C GLU A 420 -1.17 -23.61 2.94
N TYR A 421 -0.11 -23.84 2.16
CA TYR A 421 1.25 -24.15 2.63
C TYR A 421 1.77 -23.16 3.67
N GLY A 422 1.54 -21.86 3.45
CA GLY A 422 1.94 -20.81 4.38
C GLY A 422 0.97 -20.62 5.54
N ASN A 423 -0.33 -20.87 5.33
CA ASN A 423 -1.36 -20.69 6.35
C ASN A 423 -1.38 -21.81 7.39
N TYR A 424 -1.16 -23.06 6.97
CA TYR A 424 -0.99 -24.21 7.86
C TYR A 424 0.14 -23.96 8.88
N CYS A 425 1.33 -23.56 8.42
CA CYS A 425 2.48 -23.26 9.28
C CYS A 425 2.25 -22.12 10.29
N LYS A 426 1.30 -21.20 10.04
CA LYS A 426 1.01 -20.09 10.96
C LYS A 426 0.14 -20.51 12.15
N GLY A 427 -0.69 -21.56 12.00
CA GLY A 427 -1.73 -21.93 12.96
C GLY A 427 -1.20 -22.12 14.40
N PRO A 428 -0.25 -23.03 14.64
CA PRO A 428 0.31 -23.26 15.98
C PRO A 428 1.00 -22.02 16.55
N TRP A 429 1.81 -21.32 15.75
CA TRP A 429 2.49 -20.09 16.21
C TRP A 429 1.51 -19.00 16.59
N LEU A 430 0.42 -18.78 15.82
CA LEU A 430 -0.59 -17.78 16.17
C LEU A 430 -1.26 -18.08 17.51
N LEU A 431 -1.54 -19.35 17.80
CA LEU A 431 -2.23 -19.81 19.01
C LEU A 431 -1.42 -19.65 20.31
N LEU A 432 -0.07 -19.71 20.24
CA LEU A 432 0.81 -19.53 21.41
C LEU A 432 0.52 -18.22 22.16
N PRO A 433 0.54 -18.23 23.51
CA PRO A 433 0.49 -17.01 24.32
C PRO A 433 1.63 -16.04 23.96
N GLU A 434 1.34 -14.74 23.91
CA GLU A 434 2.33 -13.73 23.50
C GLU A 434 3.57 -13.71 24.42
N ALA A 435 3.38 -13.90 25.73
CA ALA A 435 4.50 -14.02 26.68
C ALA A 435 5.44 -15.19 26.36
N GLU A 436 4.91 -16.30 25.84
CA GLU A 436 5.71 -17.46 25.45
C GLU A 436 6.45 -17.23 24.13
N LYS A 437 5.80 -16.58 23.15
CA LYS A 437 6.47 -16.13 21.91
C LYS A 437 7.67 -15.26 22.24
N GLN A 438 7.48 -14.22 23.07
CA GLN A 438 8.56 -13.30 23.45
C GLN A 438 9.70 -14.02 24.17
N LYS A 439 9.39 -14.97 25.08
CA LYS A 439 10.41 -15.82 25.71
C LYS A 439 11.22 -16.63 24.68
N ARG A 440 10.55 -17.37 23.79
CA ARG A 440 11.21 -18.22 22.77
C ARG A 440 12.03 -17.40 21.76
N LEU A 441 11.59 -16.17 21.45
CA LEU A 441 12.33 -15.23 20.62
C LEU A 441 13.57 -14.69 21.33
N GLN A 442 13.48 -14.37 22.63
CA GLN A 442 14.64 -13.92 23.42
C GLN A 442 15.69 -15.03 23.54
N GLU A 443 15.29 -16.26 23.89
CA GLU A 443 16.16 -17.44 23.93
C GLU A 443 16.82 -17.73 22.56
N SER A 444 16.16 -17.36 21.47
CA SER A 444 16.71 -17.48 20.12
C SER A 444 17.70 -16.36 19.80
N GLN A 445 17.44 -15.11 20.23
CA GLN A 445 18.39 -14.00 20.10
C GLN A 445 19.66 -14.24 20.92
N ASP A 446 19.54 -14.77 22.13
CA ASP A 446 20.69 -14.98 23.01
C ASP A 446 21.57 -16.13 22.52
N ARG A 447 20.98 -17.21 21.97
CA ARG A 447 21.73 -18.24 21.24
C ARG A 447 22.41 -17.69 19.98
N PHE A 448 21.75 -16.80 19.24
CA PHE A 448 22.37 -16.14 18.09
C PHE A 448 23.58 -15.30 18.48
N ARG A 449 23.46 -14.44 19.51
CA ARG A 449 24.58 -13.65 20.06
C ARG A 449 25.73 -14.54 20.54
N ALA A 450 25.43 -15.63 21.25
CA ALA A 450 26.44 -16.58 21.71
C ALA A 450 27.17 -17.27 20.54
N ALA A 451 26.43 -17.67 19.50
CA ALA A 451 27.01 -18.25 18.29
C ALA A 451 27.93 -17.24 17.56
N LEU A 452 27.50 -15.97 17.40
CA LEU A 452 28.37 -14.93 16.82
C LEU A 452 29.62 -14.70 17.67
N GLN A 453 29.49 -14.63 19.00
CA GLN A 453 30.63 -14.43 19.89
C GLN A 453 31.64 -15.58 19.80
N ALA A 454 31.18 -16.84 19.75
CA ALA A 454 32.06 -17.98 19.57
C ALA A 454 32.86 -17.94 18.25
N GLN A 455 32.28 -17.40 17.17
CA GLN A 455 33.00 -17.19 15.91
C GLN A 455 34.02 -16.03 16.01
N ARG A 456 33.72 -14.97 16.78
CA ARG A 456 34.66 -13.87 17.08
C ARG A 456 35.85 -14.38 17.90
N ASP A 457 35.58 -15.18 18.93
CA ASP A 457 36.59 -15.78 19.81
C ASP A 457 37.47 -16.79 19.06
N ALA A 458 36.93 -17.46 18.04
CA ALA A 458 37.68 -18.30 17.10
C ALA A 458 38.55 -17.51 16.09
N GLY A 459 38.61 -16.17 16.19
CA GLY A 459 39.46 -15.31 15.37
C GLY A 459 38.94 -15.07 13.94
N LYS A 460 37.66 -15.36 13.66
CA LYS A 460 37.07 -15.09 12.34
C LYS A 460 36.80 -13.59 12.18
N THR A 461 37.02 -13.10 10.96
CA THR A 461 37.05 -11.66 10.63
C THR A 461 36.14 -11.28 9.47
N CYS A 462 35.80 -12.24 8.62
CA CYS A 462 34.89 -12.09 7.48
C CYS A 462 33.65 -12.97 7.65
N SER A 463 32.69 -12.84 6.74
CA SER A 463 31.61 -13.82 6.55
C SER A 463 31.64 -14.38 5.13
N ALA A 464 31.08 -15.57 4.92
CA ALA A 464 30.78 -16.09 3.59
C ALA A 464 29.37 -16.72 3.55
N VAL A 465 28.60 -16.39 2.51
CA VAL A 465 27.25 -16.91 2.25
C VAL A 465 27.27 -17.86 1.05
N PHE A 466 26.61 -19.01 1.18
CA PHE A 466 26.59 -20.08 0.19
C PHE A 466 25.16 -20.38 -0.28
N GLY A 467 24.86 -20.13 -1.55
CA GLY A 467 23.59 -20.51 -2.18
C GLY A 467 23.56 -21.99 -2.57
N THR A 468 22.88 -22.32 -3.65
CA THR A 468 22.72 -23.70 -4.17
C THR A 468 22.93 -23.81 -5.68
N GLY A 469 23.32 -22.71 -6.34
CA GLY A 469 23.62 -22.68 -7.77
C GLY A 469 24.93 -23.41 -8.14
N PRO A 470 25.13 -23.74 -9.44
CA PRO A 470 26.28 -24.51 -9.92
C PRO A 470 27.67 -24.02 -9.49
N SER A 471 27.88 -22.73 -9.25
CA SER A 471 29.20 -22.21 -8.85
C SER A 471 29.66 -22.69 -7.47
N ILE A 472 28.75 -23.24 -6.64
CA ILE A 472 29.10 -23.78 -5.32
C ILE A 472 30.09 -24.94 -5.39
N ASP A 473 30.14 -25.67 -6.51
CA ASP A 473 31.07 -26.78 -6.70
C ASP A 473 32.55 -26.30 -6.69
N THR A 474 32.80 -25.01 -6.94
CA THR A 474 34.13 -24.38 -6.84
C THR A 474 34.56 -24.07 -5.39
N ALA A 475 33.72 -24.29 -4.38
CA ALA A 475 34.03 -23.98 -2.98
C ALA A 475 35.34 -24.62 -2.48
N PHE A 476 35.71 -25.78 -3.02
CA PHE A 476 36.94 -26.50 -2.67
C PHE A 476 38.24 -25.81 -3.14
N GLU A 477 38.15 -24.80 -4.01
CA GLU A 477 39.27 -23.94 -4.44
C GLU A 477 39.63 -22.87 -3.39
N PHE A 478 38.76 -22.61 -2.42
CA PHE A 478 38.89 -21.55 -1.43
C PHE A 478 39.15 -22.10 -0.02
N ASP A 479 39.79 -21.30 0.83
CA ASP A 479 39.84 -21.53 2.28
C ASP A 479 39.01 -20.47 3.02
N PHE A 480 38.02 -20.96 3.77
CA PHE A 480 37.07 -20.19 4.57
C PHE A 480 37.44 -20.13 6.05
N SER A 481 38.65 -20.54 6.45
CA SER A 481 39.13 -20.55 7.85
C SER A 481 38.94 -19.21 8.60
N THR A 482 39.04 -18.09 7.88
CA THR A 482 38.87 -16.72 8.37
C THR A 482 37.42 -16.25 8.45
N CYS A 483 36.46 -17.04 7.96
CA CYS A 483 35.07 -16.64 7.73
C CYS A 483 34.08 -17.31 8.70
N MET A 484 33.13 -16.55 9.23
CA MET A 484 31.85 -17.13 9.66
C MET A 484 31.06 -17.54 8.42
N THR A 485 30.56 -18.76 8.36
CA THR A 485 29.95 -19.31 7.15
C THR A 485 28.46 -19.56 7.35
N VAL A 486 27.66 -19.17 6.35
CA VAL A 486 26.19 -19.26 6.36
C VAL A 486 25.74 -19.94 5.07
N ALA A 487 25.14 -21.12 5.17
CA ALA A 487 24.71 -21.86 3.98
C ALA A 487 23.18 -21.88 3.84
N CYS A 488 22.74 -21.87 2.58
CA CYS A 488 21.33 -21.95 2.22
C CYS A 488 20.83 -23.39 2.40
N ASN A 489 19.57 -23.53 2.79
CA ASN A 489 18.81 -24.77 2.93
C ASN A 489 19.41 -26.05 2.30
N SER A 490 19.21 -26.34 1.02
CA SER A 490 19.49 -27.68 0.44
C SER A 490 20.98 -28.04 0.33
N VAL A 491 21.90 -27.15 0.70
CA VAL A 491 23.33 -27.46 0.92
C VAL A 491 23.52 -28.61 1.92
N VAL A 492 22.54 -28.86 2.82
CA VAL A 492 22.58 -30.00 3.76
C VAL A 492 22.68 -31.37 3.10
N ALA A 493 22.26 -31.52 1.84
CA ALA A 493 22.40 -32.76 1.07
C ALA A 493 23.87 -33.13 0.80
N ASN A 494 24.81 -32.16 0.85
CA ASN A 494 26.20 -32.35 0.50
C ASN A 494 27.11 -32.33 1.75
N ALA A 495 27.23 -33.48 2.41
CA ALA A 495 28.06 -33.63 3.62
C ALA A 495 29.54 -33.23 3.41
N ALA A 496 30.14 -33.55 2.25
CA ALA A 496 31.53 -33.19 1.96
C ALA A 496 31.74 -31.67 1.84
N LEU A 497 30.75 -30.96 1.28
CA LEU A 497 30.73 -29.50 1.23
C LEU A 497 30.52 -28.89 2.62
N LEU A 498 29.59 -29.43 3.43
CA LEU A 498 29.40 -29.01 4.83
C LEU A 498 30.69 -29.12 5.65
N ASP A 499 31.44 -30.22 5.49
CA ASP A 499 32.68 -30.47 6.25
C ASP A 499 33.84 -29.53 5.82
N HIS A 500 33.80 -29.05 4.57
CA HIS A 500 34.74 -28.05 4.03
C HIS A 500 34.39 -26.62 4.45
N ILE A 501 33.14 -26.17 4.24
CA ILE A 501 32.73 -24.78 4.53
C ILE A 501 32.37 -24.54 6.01
N ARG A 502 32.06 -25.61 6.76
CA ARG A 502 31.76 -25.63 8.21
C ARG A 502 30.78 -24.54 8.66
N PRO A 503 29.54 -24.53 8.12
CA PRO A 503 28.60 -23.43 8.31
C PRO A 503 28.20 -23.29 9.77
N THR A 504 28.28 -22.08 10.31
CA THR A 504 27.73 -21.75 11.64
C THR A 504 26.21 -21.78 11.61
N PHE A 505 25.62 -21.35 10.49
CA PHE A 505 24.17 -21.29 10.30
C PHE A 505 23.75 -21.93 8.98
N ILE A 506 22.69 -22.74 9.02
CA ILE A 506 21.87 -23.13 7.87
C ILE A 506 20.63 -22.25 7.85
N CYS A 507 20.27 -21.70 6.69
CA CYS A 507 19.09 -20.85 6.52
C CYS A 507 18.01 -21.54 5.69
N ALA A 508 16.85 -21.84 6.29
CA ALA A 508 15.70 -22.41 5.59
C ALA A 508 14.40 -21.74 6.05
N GLY A 509 13.55 -21.35 5.11
CA GLY A 509 12.31 -20.61 5.43
C GLY A 509 11.12 -20.82 4.49
N ASP A 510 11.26 -21.67 3.46
CA ASP A 510 10.14 -21.99 2.57
C ASP A 510 9.26 -23.11 3.17
N ALA A 511 7.96 -22.84 3.26
CA ALA A 511 6.98 -23.74 3.89
C ALA A 511 6.60 -24.96 3.04
N VAL A 512 6.88 -24.97 1.74
CA VAL A 512 6.65 -26.10 0.82
C VAL A 512 7.88 -27.00 0.82
N SER A 513 9.04 -26.46 0.46
CA SER A 513 10.27 -27.25 0.22
C SER A 513 10.96 -27.74 1.49
N HIS A 514 10.76 -27.11 2.65
CA HIS A 514 11.49 -27.50 3.88
C HIS A 514 10.58 -28.04 4.98
N PHE A 515 9.39 -27.46 5.12
CA PHE A 515 8.51 -27.70 6.26
C PHE A 515 7.12 -28.22 5.85
N GLY A 516 6.98 -28.60 4.57
CA GLY A 516 5.77 -29.16 4.00
C GLY A 516 5.57 -30.66 4.27
N VAL A 517 4.43 -31.19 3.84
CA VAL A 517 4.06 -32.61 3.98
C VAL A 517 4.69 -33.52 2.91
N SER A 518 5.37 -32.97 1.92
CA SER A 518 5.91 -33.72 0.78
C SER A 518 7.08 -34.62 1.13
N GLN A 519 7.33 -35.63 0.28
CA GLN A 519 8.54 -36.45 0.35
C GLN A 519 9.82 -35.59 0.28
N TYR A 520 9.90 -34.61 -0.63
CA TYR A 520 11.02 -33.66 -0.72
C TYR A 520 11.32 -33.02 0.64
N ALA A 521 10.29 -32.50 1.32
CA ALA A 521 10.45 -31.77 2.56
C ALA A 521 10.89 -32.70 3.71
N GLU A 522 10.48 -33.97 3.69
CA GLU A 522 10.92 -34.98 4.66
C GLU A 522 12.38 -35.43 4.43
N THR A 523 12.81 -35.61 3.19
CA THR A 523 14.21 -35.89 2.87
C THR A 523 15.10 -34.71 3.29
N PHE A 524 14.70 -33.48 2.96
CA PHE A 524 15.38 -32.27 3.42
C PHE A 524 15.48 -32.21 4.96
N ARG A 525 14.38 -32.45 5.68
CA ARG A 525 14.39 -32.46 7.15
C ARG A 525 15.32 -33.53 7.71
N THR A 526 15.34 -34.72 7.12
CA THR A 526 16.20 -35.82 7.55
C THR A 526 17.67 -35.43 7.47
N ASP A 527 18.11 -34.86 6.35
CA ASP A 527 19.48 -34.38 6.17
C ASP A 527 19.79 -33.17 7.06
N LEU A 528 18.83 -32.25 7.24
CA LEU A 528 18.98 -31.11 8.14
C LEU A 528 19.16 -31.56 9.60
N ILE A 529 18.32 -32.47 10.10
CA ILE A 529 18.43 -33.00 11.48
C ILE A 529 19.77 -33.68 11.65
N LYS A 530 20.19 -34.50 10.69
CA LYS A 530 21.51 -35.14 10.68
C LYS A 530 22.63 -34.09 10.74
N ALA A 531 22.58 -33.04 9.92
CA ALA A 531 23.55 -31.97 9.92
C ALA A 531 23.62 -31.22 11.26
N LEU A 532 22.47 -30.92 11.88
CA LEU A 532 22.39 -30.22 13.19
C LEU A 532 22.80 -31.09 14.39
N THR A 533 22.71 -32.42 14.27
CA THR A 533 23.06 -33.37 15.35
C THR A 533 24.50 -33.85 15.27
N GLU A 534 25.04 -34.05 14.06
CA GLU A 534 26.43 -34.50 13.85
C GLU A 534 27.47 -33.36 13.91
N ARG A 535 27.04 -32.10 13.76
CA ARG A 535 27.93 -30.93 13.62
C ARG A 535 27.46 -29.77 14.52
N ASP A 536 28.38 -28.86 14.85
CA ASP A 536 28.08 -27.69 15.67
C ASP A 536 27.47 -26.55 14.82
N ILE A 537 26.23 -26.79 14.36
CA ILE A 537 25.51 -25.95 13.40
C ILE A 537 24.16 -25.53 13.99
N TYR A 538 23.73 -24.30 13.72
CA TYR A 538 22.38 -23.83 14.04
C TYR A 538 21.51 -23.72 12.78
N LEU A 539 20.24 -24.07 12.87
CA LEU A 539 19.23 -23.64 11.89
C LEU A 539 18.76 -22.24 12.26
N PHE A 540 18.87 -21.28 11.35
CA PHE A 540 18.23 -19.97 11.49
C PHE A 540 17.00 -19.92 10.57
N THR A 541 15.82 -19.60 11.13
CA THR A 541 14.57 -19.62 10.38
C THR A 541 13.52 -18.63 10.90
N SER A 542 12.48 -18.43 10.09
CA SER A 542 11.32 -17.59 10.43
C SER A 542 10.47 -18.26 11.52
N ALA A 543 10.15 -17.53 12.58
CA ALA A 543 9.68 -18.09 13.86
C ALA A 543 8.48 -19.06 13.74
N ALA A 544 7.44 -18.71 12.98
CA ALA A 544 6.26 -19.55 12.84
C ALA A 544 6.56 -20.93 12.23
N ILE A 545 7.47 -20.94 11.26
CA ILE A 545 7.85 -22.13 10.50
C ILE A 545 8.84 -22.98 11.30
N GLY A 546 9.84 -22.35 11.93
CA GLY A 546 10.77 -23.05 12.82
C GLY A 546 10.12 -23.62 14.08
N PHE A 547 9.05 -23.00 14.57
CA PHE A 547 8.29 -23.52 15.70
C PHE A 547 7.67 -24.88 15.37
N LEU A 548 7.04 -25.03 14.19
CA LEU A 548 6.50 -26.31 13.71
C LEU A 548 7.58 -27.41 13.63
N LEU A 549 8.79 -27.05 13.18
CA LEU A 549 9.91 -28.00 13.15
C LEU A 549 10.29 -28.45 14.56
N VAL A 550 10.46 -27.51 15.51
CA VAL A 550 10.87 -27.79 16.90
C VAL A 550 9.78 -28.55 17.69
N GLN A 551 8.52 -28.41 17.30
CA GLN A 551 7.39 -29.20 17.83
C GLN A 551 7.51 -30.67 17.39
N ASN A 552 7.76 -30.91 16.10
CA ASN A 552 7.90 -32.26 15.53
C ASN A 552 9.27 -32.91 15.81
N HIS A 553 10.30 -32.10 16.11
CA HIS A 553 11.69 -32.51 16.37
C HIS A 553 12.26 -31.81 17.60
N PRO A 554 11.79 -32.18 18.82
CA PRO A 554 12.29 -31.58 20.05
C PRO A 554 13.79 -31.83 20.28
N GLU A 555 14.39 -32.86 19.67
CA GLU A 555 15.81 -33.21 19.76
C GLU A 555 16.75 -32.15 19.15
N ILE A 556 16.27 -31.33 18.21
CA ILE A 556 17.03 -30.20 17.62
C ILE A 556 16.63 -28.83 18.20
N ARG A 557 15.76 -28.77 19.22
CA ARG A 557 15.25 -27.53 19.83
C ARG A 557 16.34 -26.50 20.11
N ASP A 558 17.42 -26.94 20.75
CA ASP A 558 18.53 -26.07 21.14
C ASP A 558 19.41 -25.64 19.96
N ARG A 559 19.29 -26.31 18.81
CA ARG A 559 19.95 -25.97 17.53
C ARG A 559 19.10 -25.08 16.61
N VAL A 560 17.84 -24.78 16.93
CA VAL A 560 16.96 -23.94 16.08
C VAL A 560 16.77 -22.53 16.64
N ILE A 561 17.17 -21.52 15.87
CA ILE A 561 17.02 -20.09 16.16
C ILE A 561 15.80 -19.54 15.40
N LEU A 562 14.85 -18.99 16.17
CA LEU A 562 13.60 -18.40 15.69
C LEU A 562 13.68 -16.87 15.67
N CYS A 563 13.41 -16.25 14.52
CA CYS A 563 13.30 -14.80 14.39
C CYS A 563 12.05 -14.40 13.58
N GLU A 564 11.36 -13.32 13.92
CA GLU A 564 10.14 -12.90 13.24
C GLU A 564 10.40 -11.95 12.07
N GLN A 565 9.70 -12.13 10.96
CA GLN A 565 9.82 -11.29 9.76
C GLN A 565 8.90 -10.05 9.81
N ARG A 566 9.28 -9.08 10.64
CA ARG A 566 8.52 -7.83 10.87
C ARG A 566 9.25 -6.59 10.34
N PHE A 567 10.58 -6.59 10.39
CA PHE A 567 11.39 -5.43 10.02
C PHE A 567 11.19 -5.05 8.56
N SER A 568 11.09 -3.75 8.32
CA SER A 568 11.06 -3.24 6.96
C SER A 568 12.49 -3.30 6.40
N GLY A 569 12.71 -4.29 5.51
CA GLY A 569 13.92 -4.56 4.70
C GLY A 569 15.26 -4.44 5.40
N LEU A 570 16.38 -4.23 4.68
CA LEU A 570 17.70 -4.71 5.13
C LEU A 570 18.08 -4.39 6.59
N ASN A 571 18.19 -5.46 7.38
CA ASN A 571 18.76 -5.48 8.71
C ASN A 571 20.21 -5.98 8.63
N CYS A 572 21.16 -5.22 9.17
CA CYS A 572 22.58 -5.61 9.26
C CYS A 572 23.09 -5.72 10.72
N ASP A 573 22.20 -5.70 11.71
CA ASP A 573 22.53 -5.75 13.13
C ASP A 573 21.41 -6.51 13.89
N LEU A 574 21.32 -7.82 13.64
CA LEU A 574 20.39 -8.73 14.34
C LEU A 574 20.69 -8.82 15.85
N GLU A 575 21.89 -8.45 16.29
CA GLU A 575 22.23 -8.41 17.72
C GLU A 575 21.45 -7.33 18.47
N LYS A 576 21.10 -6.21 17.81
CA LYS A 576 20.22 -5.15 18.35
C LYS A 576 18.79 -5.25 17.87
N ILE A 577 18.57 -5.43 16.56
CA ILE A 577 17.25 -5.42 15.92
C ILE A 577 16.83 -6.87 15.65
N TRP A 578 16.11 -7.49 16.59
CA TRP A 578 15.68 -8.90 16.47
C TRP A 578 14.48 -9.10 15.55
N SER A 579 14.64 -8.78 14.26
CA SER A 579 13.61 -9.07 13.27
C SER A 579 14.17 -9.18 11.86
N LEU A 580 13.69 -10.19 11.13
CA LEU A 580 14.08 -10.45 9.74
C LEU A 580 13.41 -9.46 8.78
N PRO A 581 14.11 -9.06 7.71
CA PRO A 581 13.59 -8.16 6.70
C PRO A 581 12.52 -8.81 5.81
N ARG A 582 11.51 -8.02 5.44
CA ARG A 582 10.45 -8.39 4.47
C ARG A 582 10.93 -8.30 3.01
N PHE A 583 11.76 -9.27 2.62
CA PHE A 583 12.23 -9.46 1.24
C PHE A 583 11.73 -10.77 0.63
N ASP A 584 12.19 -11.08 -0.59
CA ASP A 584 11.63 -12.11 -1.48
C ASP A 584 12.52 -13.38 -1.62
N SER A 585 13.61 -13.55 -0.86
CA SER A 585 14.49 -14.74 -0.96
C SER A 585 15.24 -15.08 0.33
N THR A 586 15.66 -16.35 0.52
CA THR A 586 16.49 -16.75 1.68
C THR A 586 17.78 -15.92 1.80
N LEU A 587 18.38 -15.51 0.67
CA LEU A 587 19.59 -14.69 0.63
C LEU A 587 19.40 -13.39 1.41
N ASN A 588 18.37 -12.61 1.09
CA ASN A 588 18.15 -11.30 1.69
C ASN A 588 17.24 -11.33 2.93
N ILE A 589 16.40 -12.36 3.11
CA ILE A 589 15.63 -12.56 4.35
C ILE A 589 16.53 -13.03 5.50
N HIS A 590 17.43 -13.98 5.27
CA HIS A 590 18.19 -14.64 6.34
C HIS A 590 19.70 -14.45 6.21
N MET A 591 20.29 -14.80 5.06
CA MET A 591 21.74 -15.00 4.96
C MET A 591 22.54 -13.70 5.05
N LEU A 592 22.17 -12.67 4.29
CA LEU A 592 22.83 -11.37 4.32
C LEU A 592 22.66 -10.67 5.68
N PRO A 593 21.47 -10.65 6.33
CA PRO A 593 21.35 -10.15 7.70
C PRO A 593 22.26 -10.82 8.72
N ILE A 594 22.39 -12.16 8.68
CA ILE A 594 23.27 -12.91 9.58
C ILE A 594 24.74 -12.55 9.32
N ALA A 595 25.19 -12.63 8.06
CA ALA A 595 26.56 -12.34 7.68
C ALA A 595 26.97 -10.88 7.99
N ALA A 596 26.11 -9.92 7.66
CA ALA A 596 26.36 -8.50 7.90
C ALA A 596 26.33 -8.12 9.39
N SER A 597 25.63 -8.89 10.24
CA SER A 597 25.67 -8.72 11.70
C SER A 597 27.02 -9.16 12.30
N PHE A 598 27.69 -10.13 11.68
CA PHE A 598 28.99 -10.62 12.15
C PHE A 598 30.16 -9.72 11.72
N SER A 599 30.20 -9.37 10.43
CA SER A 599 31.35 -8.68 9.81
C SER A 599 30.94 -7.69 8.73
N ASP A 600 31.82 -6.72 8.45
CA ASP A 600 31.61 -5.76 7.37
C ASP A 600 31.95 -6.34 5.99
N THR A 601 32.82 -7.36 5.91
CA THR A 601 33.12 -8.07 4.66
C THR A 601 32.32 -9.38 4.55
N VAL A 602 31.62 -9.58 3.43
CA VAL A 602 30.80 -10.76 3.14
C VAL A 602 31.14 -11.32 1.75
N TYR A 603 31.66 -12.55 1.71
CA TYR A 603 31.88 -13.32 0.49
C TYR A 603 30.64 -14.08 0.06
N MET A 604 30.50 -14.35 -1.24
CA MET A 604 29.30 -14.95 -1.84
C MET A 604 29.67 -16.01 -2.87
N LEU A 605 29.04 -17.18 -2.79
CA LEU A 605 29.23 -18.29 -3.75
C LEU A 605 27.92 -19.09 -3.93
N GLY A 606 27.70 -19.71 -5.09
CA GLY A 606 26.48 -20.47 -5.38
C GLY A 606 25.22 -19.62 -5.54
N LEU A 607 25.36 -18.31 -5.78
CA LEU A 607 24.26 -17.36 -5.95
C LEU A 607 24.06 -17.01 -7.44
N ASP A 608 23.98 -18.04 -8.29
CA ASP A 608 24.07 -17.87 -9.74
C ASP A 608 22.77 -17.33 -10.34
N GLY A 609 21.62 -17.74 -9.79
CA GLY A 609 20.30 -17.32 -10.25
C GLY A 609 19.79 -18.18 -11.41
N ARG A 610 19.12 -17.54 -12.36
CA ARG A 610 18.49 -18.19 -13.52
C ARG A 610 19.48 -18.24 -14.69
N ASP A 611 19.76 -19.42 -15.22
CA ASP A 611 20.59 -19.55 -16.42
C ASP A 611 19.79 -19.07 -17.65
N PRO A 612 20.36 -18.20 -18.51
CA PRO A 612 19.72 -17.77 -19.77
C PRO A 612 19.35 -18.92 -20.73
N ASN A 613 19.96 -20.10 -20.58
CA ASN A 613 19.58 -21.32 -21.28
C ASN A 613 18.53 -22.11 -20.45
N PRO A 614 17.26 -22.21 -20.91
CA PRO A 614 16.21 -22.92 -20.17
C PRO A 614 16.55 -24.37 -19.84
N ALA A 615 17.33 -25.07 -20.68
CA ALA A 615 17.70 -26.47 -20.47
C ALA A 615 18.68 -26.71 -19.28
N ASN A 616 19.25 -25.64 -18.72
CA ASN A 616 20.12 -25.68 -17.55
C ASN A 616 19.37 -25.37 -16.23
N ASN A 617 18.12 -24.93 -16.30
CA ASN A 617 17.28 -24.69 -15.14
C ASN A 617 16.40 -25.92 -14.88
N GLU A 618 16.21 -26.26 -13.60
CA GLU A 618 15.28 -27.31 -13.19
C GLU A 618 13.82 -26.84 -13.24
N ASP A 619 13.62 -25.57 -12.88
CA ASP A 619 12.36 -24.83 -12.98
C ASP A 619 12.70 -23.35 -13.21
N PHE A 620 12.63 -22.48 -12.18
CA PHE A 620 12.97 -21.07 -12.29
C PHE A 620 14.47 -20.79 -12.08
N TRP A 621 15.21 -21.68 -11.41
CA TRP A 621 16.62 -21.51 -11.03
C TRP A 621 17.52 -22.60 -11.61
N ALA A 622 18.81 -22.29 -11.75
CA ALA A 622 19.87 -23.28 -11.91
C ALA A 622 20.38 -23.73 -10.52
N HIS A 623 20.52 -25.04 -10.32
CA HIS A 623 21.01 -25.65 -9.08
C HIS A 623 22.17 -26.62 -9.34
N SER A 624 23.07 -26.79 -8.36
CA SER A 624 24.10 -27.84 -8.41
C SER A 624 23.45 -29.22 -8.20
N LYS A 625 23.82 -30.18 -9.07
CA LYS A 625 23.35 -31.57 -9.00
C LYS A 625 23.66 -32.27 -7.67
N ALA A 626 24.67 -31.79 -6.93
CA ALA A 626 25.08 -32.35 -5.65
C ALA A 626 24.40 -31.70 -4.44
N ALA A 627 23.62 -30.62 -4.60
CA ALA A 627 23.11 -29.79 -3.52
C ALA A 627 21.59 -29.53 -3.56
N GLN A 628 20.83 -30.39 -4.25
CA GLN A 628 19.38 -30.23 -4.47
C GLN A 628 18.70 -31.58 -4.76
N TYR A 629 17.48 -31.80 -4.27
CA TYR A 629 16.74 -33.07 -4.35
C TYR A 629 15.93 -33.19 -5.65
N HIS A 630 16.63 -33.28 -6.78
CA HIS A 630 16.04 -33.12 -8.11
C HIS A 630 14.86 -34.06 -8.39
N ASP A 631 15.03 -35.36 -8.08
CA ASP A 631 14.02 -36.40 -8.34
C ASP A 631 12.74 -36.25 -7.48
N LEU A 632 12.68 -35.29 -6.55
CA LEU A 632 11.58 -35.12 -5.60
C LEU A 632 10.83 -33.78 -5.74
N VAL A 633 11.26 -32.86 -6.62
CA VAL A 633 10.67 -31.50 -6.74
C VAL A 633 9.16 -31.57 -7.02
N ASP A 634 8.72 -32.46 -7.91
CA ASP A 634 7.31 -32.71 -8.22
C ASP A 634 6.47 -33.07 -6.98
N SER A 635 7.04 -33.77 -6.00
CA SER A 635 6.32 -34.12 -4.76
C SER A 635 5.89 -32.88 -3.96
N GLY A 636 6.69 -31.79 -4.02
CA GLY A 636 6.35 -30.50 -3.43
C GLY A 636 5.21 -29.80 -4.16
N HIS A 637 5.26 -29.79 -5.50
CA HIS A 637 4.22 -29.20 -6.36
C HIS A 637 2.88 -29.92 -6.26
N LEU A 638 2.89 -31.25 -6.17
CA LEU A 638 1.70 -32.08 -5.97
C LEU A 638 1.13 -31.93 -4.55
N ALA A 639 1.99 -31.88 -3.53
CA ALA A 639 1.54 -31.64 -2.16
C ALA A 639 0.95 -30.24 -1.95
N HIS A 640 1.38 -29.24 -2.72
CA HIS A 640 1.03 -27.83 -2.53
C HIS A 640 0.52 -27.16 -3.83
N PRO A 641 -0.70 -27.50 -4.30
CA PRO A 641 -1.25 -27.01 -5.55
C PRO A 641 -1.31 -25.47 -5.67
N THR A 642 -1.67 -24.73 -4.60
CA THR A 642 -1.73 -23.26 -4.69
C THR A 642 -0.34 -22.61 -4.82
N PHE A 643 0.72 -23.26 -4.33
CA PHE A 643 2.10 -22.79 -4.54
C PHE A 643 2.46 -22.81 -6.01
N THR A 644 2.10 -23.88 -6.72
CA THR A 644 2.31 -24.00 -8.18
C THR A 644 1.57 -22.90 -8.94
N MET A 645 0.32 -22.61 -8.56
CA MET A 645 -0.47 -21.51 -9.15
C MET A 645 0.14 -20.13 -8.89
N ASN A 646 0.62 -19.88 -7.67
CA ASN A 646 1.22 -18.61 -7.26
C ASN A 646 2.62 -18.40 -7.89
N ARG A 647 3.41 -19.46 -8.02
CA ARG A 647 4.76 -19.42 -8.61
C ARG A 647 4.74 -19.07 -10.09
N ALA A 648 3.73 -19.55 -10.83
CA ALA A 648 3.51 -19.19 -12.24
C ALA A 648 3.23 -17.69 -12.47
N GLN A 649 2.94 -16.91 -11.42
CA GLN A 649 2.65 -15.47 -11.47
C GLN A 649 3.81 -14.59 -10.95
N ALA A 650 4.94 -15.18 -10.55
CA ALA A 650 6.07 -14.45 -9.99
C ALA A 650 7.01 -13.88 -11.08
N THR A 651 7.41 -12.62 -10.96
CA THR A 651 8.28 -11.94 -11.93
C THR A 651 9.74 -11.85 -11.48
N GLU A 652 10.66 -12.16 -12.40
CA GLU A 652 12.12 -12.11 -12.19
C GLU A 652 12.61 -10.72 -11.77
N SER A 653 12.00 -9.68 -12.33
CA SER A 653 12.29 -8.27 -12.03
C SER A 653 12.12 -7.92 -10.54
N ARG A 654 11.14 -8.52 -9.86
CA ARG A 654 10.91 -8.31 -8.42
C ARG A 654 12.05 -8.88 -7.58
N TYR A 655 12.50 -10.10 -7.88
CA TYR A 655 13.65 -10.71 -7.20
C TYR A 655 14.92 -9.87 -7.39
N LEU A 656 15.22 -9.48 -8.64
CA LEU A 656 16.43 -8.70 -8.94
C LEU A 656 16.46 -7.36 -8.22
N ALA A 657 15.33 -6.64 -8.17
CA ALA A 657 15.21 -5.39 -7.41
C ALA A 657 15.42 -5.62 -5.90
N SER A 658 14.85 -6.68 -5.34
CA SER A 658 14.98 -7.07 -3.92
C SER A 658 16.43 -7.37 -3.52
N VAL A 659 17.20 -8.02 -4.40
CA VAL A 659 18.62 -8.32 -4.19
C VAL A 659 19.49 -7.08 -4.38
N GLN A 660 19.22 -6.25 -5.40
CA GLN A 660 19.95 -5.01 -5.65
C GLN A 660 19.82 -4.03 -4.47
N GLU A 661 18.60 -3.84 -3.94
CA GLU A 661 18.35 -3.01 -2.76
C GLU A 661 19.16 -3.50 -1.55
N SER A 662 19.22 -4.83 -1.34
CA SER A 662 19.92 -5.44 -0.21
C SER A 662 21.42 -5.15 -0.24
N PHE A 663 22.05 -5.13 -1.42
CA PHE A 663 23.47 -4.77 -1.50
C PHE A 663 23.69 -3.26 -1.37
N LEU A 664 22.92 -2.43 -2.08
CA LEU A 664 23.09 -0.96 -2.01
C LEU A 664 22.87 -0.41 -0.60
N ALA A 665 21.86 -0.91 0.12
CA ALA A 665 21.61 -0.52 1.50
C ALA A 665 22.70 -1.00 2.46
N GLY A 666 23.26 -2.20 2.23
CA GLY A 666 24.37 -2.72 3.03
C GLY A 666 25.68 -1.96 2.78
N GLU A 667 25.98 -1.64 1.52
CA GLU A 667 27.17 -0.89 1.12
C GLU A 667 27.18 0.53 1.68
N ALA A 668 26.02 1.19 1.70
CA ALA A 668 25.88 2.50 2.31
C ALA A 668 25.84 2.46 3.85
N LEU A 669 25.67 1.28 4.46
CA LEU A 669 25.99 1.00 5.87
C LEU A 669 27.46 0.60 6.08
N GLY A 670 28.30 0.71 5.05
CA GLY A 670 29.73 0.39 5.08
C GLY A 670 30.05 -1.10 5.03
N LYS A 671 29.11 -1.96 4.62
CA LYS A 671 29.38 -3.37 4.30
C LYS A 671 30.03 -3.50 2.92
N SER A 672 30.72 -4.61 2.68
CA SER A 672 31.38 -4.94 1.42
C SER A 672 31.01 -6.36 1.03
N PHE A 673 30.38 -6.53 -0.14
CA PHE A 673 29.96 -7.82 -0.65
C PHE A 673 30.83 -8.23 -1.83
N PHE A 674 31.29 -9.49 -1.86
CA PHE A 674 32.20 -9.99 -2.90
C PHE A 674 31.77 -11.37 -3.43
N ALA A 675 31.41 -11.44 -4.71
CA ALA A 675 31.17 -12.68 -5.43
C ALA A 675 32.50 -13.39 -5.76
N LEU A 676 32.62 -14.64 -5.36
CA LEU A 676 33.79 -15.49 -5.62
C LEU A 676 33.75 -16.14 -7.01
N ALA A 677 32.57 -16.18 -7.65
CA ALA A 677 32.35 -16.70 -9.00
C ALA A 677 31.38 -15.79 -9.78
N PRO A 678 31.39 -15.82 -11.12
CA PRO A 678 30.38 -15.14 -11.94
C PRO A 678 28.97 -15.66 -11.64
N SER A 679 27.99 -14.75 -11.66
CA SER A 679 26.56 -15.05 -11.47
C SER A 679 25.75 -14.51 -12.65
N PHE A 680 24.58 -15.10 -12.93
CA PHE A 680 23.59 -14.54 -13.86
C PHE A 680 22.70 -13.48 -13.18
N THR A 681 22.67 -13.45 -11.84
CA THR A 681 22.00 -12.39 -11.06
C THR A 681 22.84 -11.11 -11.13
N PRO A 682 22.43 -10.06 -11.89
CA PRO A 682 23.31 -8.94 -12.18
C PRO A 682 23.83 -8.17 -10.94
N PRO A 683 23.04 -7.99 -9.86
CA PRO A 683 23.54 -7.41 -8.61
C PRO A 683 24.65 -8.23 -7.93
N VAL A 684 24.64 -9.56 -8.04
CA VAL A 684 25.73 -10.42 -7.53
C VAL A 684 26.93 -10.32 -8.47
N HIS A 685 26.70 -10.40 -9.78
CA HIS A 685 27.73 -10.33 -10.82
C HIS A 685 28.56 -9.04 -10.75
N ALA A 686 27.93 -7.90 -10.44
CA ALA A 686 28.57 -6.58 -10.37
C ALA A 686 29.64 -6.43 -9.26
N ARG A 687 29.87 -7.47 -8.44
CA ARG A 687 30.67 -7.41 -7.21
C ARG A 687 31.80 -8.45 -7.17
N PRO A 688 32.64 -8.63 -8.21
CA PRO A 688 33.67 -9.66 -8.23
C PRO A 688 34.72 -9.45 -7.13
N ALA A 689 35.19 -10.53 -6.50
CA ALA A 689 36.24 -10.50 -5.49
C ALA A 689 37.63 -10.15 -6.10
N PRO A 690 38.22 -8.97 -5.82
CA PRO A 690 39.55 -8.60 -6.32
C PRO A 690 40.68 -9.34 -5.57
N ASP A 691 41.88 -9.39 -6.15
CA ASP A 691 43.04 -10.11 -5.56
C ASP A 691 43.38 -9.70 -4.12
N ARG A 692 43.09 -8.45 -3.72
CA ARG A 692 43.27 -7.98 -2.34
C ARG A 692 42.44 -8.74 -1.30
N CYS A 693 41.34 -9.39 -1.70
CA CYS A 693 40.51 -10.25 -0.84
C CYS A 693 41.15 -11.61 -0.50
N PHE A 694 42.30 -11.93 -1.10
CA PHE A 694 42.99 -13.20 -0.90
C PHE A 694 44.36 -12.99 -0.28
N GLU A 695 44.78 -13.89 0.59
CA GLU A 695 46.18 -13.96 1.03
C GLU A 695 47.09 -14.38 -0.15
N PRO A 696 48.38 -13.96 -0.18
CA PRO A 696 49.33 -14.47 -1.16
C PRO A 696 49.40 -16.00 -1.09
N SER A 697 49.34 -16.70 -2.22
CA SER A 697 49.11 -18.15 -2.26
C SER A 697 50.05 -18.97 -1.35
N ASP A 698 49.42 -19.71 -0.44
CA ASP A 698 50.07 -20.73 0.39
C ASP A 698 50.24 -22.08 -0.35
N VAL A 699 50.98 -22.99 0.29
CA VAL A 699 51.52 -24.24 -0.27
C VAL A 699 50.46 -25.22 -0.78
N ASP A 700 49.23 -25.18 -0.25
CA ASP A 700 48.15 -26.13 -0.57
C ASP A 700 47.30 -25.74 -1.80
N GLY A 701 47.62 -24.63 -2.48
CA GLY A 701 46.98 -24.22 -3.74
C GLY A 701 45.57 -23.63 -3.63
N ARG A 702 44.95 -23.64 -2.44
CA ARG A 702 43.66 -22.97 -2.17
C ARG A 702 43.83 -21.47 -1.96
N ARG A 703 42.83 -20.69 -2.39
CA ARG A 703 42.78 -19.23 -2.21
C ARG A 703 42.13 -18.87 -0.87
N LYS A 704 42.94 -18.53 0.13
CA LYS A 704 42.49 -18.15 1.47
C LYS A 704 41.96 -16.72 1.53
N LEU A 705 40.79 -16.54 2.11
CA LEU A 705 40.07 -15.26 2.17
C LEU A 705 40.55 -14.35 3.30
N ARG A 706 40.55 -13.03 3.10
CA ARG A 706 40.89 -12.01 4.11
C ARG A 706 40.17 -10.69 3.87
N ILE A 707 39.97 -9.88 4.92
CA ILE A 707 39.49 -8.50 4.76
C ILE A 707 40.41 -7.76 3.77
N PRO A 708 39.87 -7.15 2.69
CA PRO A 708 40.67 -6.36 1.76
C PRO A 708 41.18 -5.09 2.46
N GLY A 709 42.50 -5.00 2.66
CA GLY A 709 43.12 -3.84 3.30
C GLY A 709 42.73 -2.53 2.58
N GLY A 710 42.13 -1.59 3.33
CA GLY A 710 41.73 -0.29 2.78
C GLY A 710 40.61 0.44 3.54
N GLN A 711 39.75 -0.26 4.29
CA GLN A 711 38.73 0.36 5.13
C GLN A 711 38.75 -0.20 6.56
N LEU A 712 39.66 0.34 7.38
CA LEU A 712 39.33 0.56 8.78
C LEU A 712 38.32 1.72 8.78
N GLN A 713 37.04 1.43 9.06
CA GLN A 713 36.14 2.50 9.47
C GLN A 713 36.78 3.21 10.68
N ALA A 714 36.75 4.55 10.69
CA ALA A 714 37.17 5.29 11.86
C ALA A 714 36.36 4.79 13.08
N PRO A 715 36.99 4.63 14.26
CA PRO A 715 36.26 4.18 15.44
C PRO A 715 35.08 5.11 15.71
N ARG A 716 33.91 4.54 16.07
CA ARG A 716 32.71 5.32 16.43
C ARG A 716 33.12 6.43 17.39
N LEU A 717 33.02 7.68 16.94
CA LEU A 717 33.46 8.85 17.68
C LEU A 717 32.49 9.11 18.83
N ALA A 718 32.74 8.45 19.96
CA ALA A 718 32.09 8.76 21.22
C ALA A 718 32.43 10.20 21.67
N ASP A 719 31.47 10.81 22.35
CA ASP A 719 31.40 12.22 22.75
C ASP A 719 32.76 12.90 23.02
N GLN A 720 33.21 13.72 22.06
CA GLN A 720 34.24 14.74 22.29
C GLN A 720 33.56 16.10 22.44
N PRO A 721 33.62 16.75 23.61
CA PRO A 721 32.93 18.02 23.83
C PRO A 721 33.50 19.14 22.95
N GLY A 722 32.62 19.92 22.33
CA GLY A 722 32.96 21.07 21.49
C GLY A 722 32.88 20.87 19.98
N LYS A 723 32.39 19.71 19.51
CA LYS A 723 32.07 19.44 18.09
C LYS A 723 30.62 19.81 17.77
N THR A 724 30.39 20.43 16.61
CA THR A 724 29.05 20.79 16.13
C THR A 724 28.38 19.59 15.46
N ARG A 725 27.21 19.16 15.94
CA ARG A 725 26.51 17.95 15.46
C ARG A 725 25.11 18.26 14.94
N ALA A 726 24.73 17.66 13.81
CA ALA A 726 23.39 17.75 13.25
C ALA A 726 22.68 16.40 13.23
N LEU A 727 21.37 16.39 13.48
CA LEU A 727 20.48 15.25 13.34
C LEU A 727 19.40 15.57 12.30
N ILE A 728 19.32 14.77 11.24
CA ILE A 728 18.35 14.93 10.15
C ILE A 728 17.44 13.71 10.17
N VAL A 729 16.13 13.93 10.34
CA VAL A 729 15.16 12.85 10.54
C VAL A 729 14.19 12.78 9.38
N MET A 730 14.12 11.62 8.73
CA MET A 730 13.23 11.39 7.60
C MET A 730 12.78 9.94 7.45
N GLN A 731 11.49 9.75 7.18
CA GLN A 731 10.96 8.42 6.82
C GLN A 731 11.19 8.13 5.33
N MET A 732 12.21 7.34 5.00
CA MET A 732 12.45 6.85 3.65
C MET A 732 11.43 5.77 3.25
N ASN A 733 11.06 5.68 1.97
CA ASN A 733 10.23 4.59 1.46
C ASN A 733 10.99 3.79 0.40
N ARG A 734 11.25 2.51 0.67
CA ARG A 734 12.04 1.61 -0.19
C ARG A 734 11.73 1.66 -1.66
N ARG A 735 10.44 1.66 -1.99
CA ARG A 735 10.03 1.49 -3.39
C ARG A 735 10.25 2.77 -4.19
N HIS A 736 10.26 3.94 -3.53
CA HIS A 736 10.01 5.23 -4.18
C HIS A 736 11.23 6.14 -4.26
N PHE A 737 11.52 6.62 -5.47
CA PHE A 737 12.34 7.82 -5.63
C PHE A 737 11.55 9.07 -5.18
N SER A 738 12.02 9.77 -4.14
CA SER A 738 11.29 10.89 -3.52
C SER A 738 12.13 12.17 -3.45
N GLY A 739 11.73 13.21 -4.22
CA GLY A 739 12.42 14.50 -4.25
C GLY A 739 12.54 15.18 -2.88
N GLY A 740 11.54 15.07 -2.01
CA GLY A 740 11.62 15.59 -0.63
C GLY A 740 12.63 14.83 0.25
N ARG A 741 12.87 13.54 -0.02
CA ARG A 741 13.91 12.75 0.65
C ARG A 741 15.28 12.92 0.03
N TYR A 742 15.33 13.15 -1.28
CA TYR A 742 16.53 13.55 -2.01
C TYR A 742 17.05 14.90 -1.50
N HIS A 743 16.16 15.88 -1.30
CA HIS A 743 16.47 17.12 -0.58
C HIS A 743 17.01 16.82 0.83
N GLY A 744 16.39 15.90 1.59
CA GLY A 744 16.90 15.44 2.88
C GLY A 744 18.33 14.91 2.85
N THR A 745 18.69 14.11 1.84
CA THR A 745 20.08 13.64 1.67
C THR A 745 21.03 14.77 1.26
N MET A 746 20.64 15.66 0.35
CA MET A 746 21.48 16.79 -0.06
C MET A 746 21.69 17.79 1.08
N LEU A 747 20.70 17.94 1.97
CA LEU A 747 20.80 18.73 3.19
C LEU A 747 21.79 18.11 4.18
N ALA A 748 21.86 16.78 4.28
CA ALA A 748 22.88 16.10 5.08
C ALA A 748 24.30 16.33 4.55
N GLU A 749 24.50 16.14 3.24
CA GLU A 749 25.79 16.37 2.58
C GLU A 749 26.25 17.83 2.69
N ALA A 750 25.34 18.79 2.53
CA ALA A 750 25.63 20.21 2.69
C ALA A 750 25.95 20.59 4.14
N MET A 751 25.19 20.09 5.12
CA MET A 751 25.49 20.35 6.54
C MET A 751 26.82 19.77 6.99
N ALA A 752 27.30 18.69 6.37
CA ALA A 752 28.59 18.07 6.67
C ALA A 752 29.80 18.98 6.33
N GLU A 753 29.63 20.04 5.54
CA GLU A 753 30.71 21.03 5.33
C GLU A 753 31.00 21.83 6.62
N PHE A 754 29.95 22.25 7.34
CA PHE A 754 30.07 23.13 8.51
C PHE A 754 29.75 22.47 9.87
N CYS A 755 29.26 21.24 9.88
CA CYS A 755 29.19 20.39 11.06
C CYS A 755 30.41 19.46 11.14
N ASP A 756 30.76 19.01 12.33
CA ASP A 756 31.79 17.99 12.56
C ASP A 756 31.25 16.56 12.35
N ASP A 757 29.95 16.38 12.54
CA ASP A 757 29.21 15.10 12.48
C ASP A 757 27.75 15.36 12.07
N VAL A 758 27.21 14.53 11.17
CA VAL A 758 25.81 14.61 10.71
C VAL A 758 25.18 13.22 10.75
N VAL A 759 24.19 13.04 11.62
CA VAL A 759 23.44 11.79 11.73
C VAL A 759 22.13 11.90 10.96
N VAL A 760 21.91 11.00 10.01
CA VAL A 760 20.65 10.82 9.29
C VAL A 760 19.88 9.68 9.94
N TRP A 761 18.84 10.01 10.70
CA TRP A 761 17.94 9.04 11.32
C TRP A 761 16.78 8.72 10.40
N THR A 762 16.68 7.46 9.98
CA THR A 762 15.73 6.98 8.97
C THR A 762 15.25 5.57 9.32
N ASN A 763 14.20 5.10 8.68
CA ASN A 763 13.80 3.69 8.70
C ASN A 763 14.48 2.86 7.60
N ASN A 764 14.91 3.47 6.49
CA ASN A 764 15.52 2.77 5.34
C ASN A 764 16.63 3.62 4.68
N MET A 765 17.59 2.98 3.99
CA MET A 765 18.55 3.73 3.16
C MET A 765 17.88 4.40 1.94
N PRO A 766 18.38 5.58 1.51
CA PRO A 766 18.02 6.16 0.23
C PRO A 766 18.49 5.27 -0.94
N PRO A 767 17.68 5.06 -2.00
CA PRO A 767 18.08 4.26 -3.17
C PRO A 767 19.38 4.73 -3.87
N TRP A 768 19.65 6.04 -3.83
CA TRP A 768 20.82 6.69 -4.44
C TRP A 768 22.03 6.80 -3.48
N SER A 769 22.02 6.11 -2.34
CA SER A 769 23.04 6.27 -1.30
C SER A 769 24.47 5.92 -1.72
N GLY A 770 24.64 5.02 -2.70
CA GLY A 770 25.97 4.66 -3.22
C GLY A 770 26.73 5.84 -3.84
N ASP A 771 26.00 6.73 -4.53
CA ASP A 771 26.57 7.90 -5.21
C ASP A 771 26.91 9.05 -4.25
N LEU A 772 26.39 9.02 -3.02
CA LEU A 772 26.76 10.01 -1.99
C LEU A 772 28.22 9.87 -1.56
N SER A 773 28.85 8.70 -1.77
CA SER A 773 30.28 8.47 -1.48
C SER A 773 31.24 9.40 -2.23
N PHE A 774 30.77 10.08 -3.29
CA PHE A 774 31.53 11.08 -4.05
C PHE A 774 31.38 12.52 -3.49
N SER A 775 30.51 12.74 -2.50
CA SER A 775 30.39 14.02 -1.80
C SER A 775 31.65 14.30 -0.95
N PRO A 776 32.25 15.51 -1.01
CA PRO A 776 33.51 15.82 -0.31
C PRO A 776 33.51 15.56 1.20
N HIS A 777 32.34 15.62 1.83
CA HIS A 777 32.17 15.53 3.28
C HIS A 777 31.34 14.32 3.75
N HIS A 778 31.03 13.39 2.84
CA HIS A 778 30.23 12.19 3.15
C HIS A 778 30.78 11.35 4.32
N HIS A 779 32.09 11.38 4.54
CA HIS A 779 32.75 10.69 5.65
C HIS A 779 32.36 11.19 7.06
N LYS A 780 31.62 12.31 7.16
CA LYS A 780 30.99 12.81 8.38
C LYS A 780 29.49 12.53 8.46
N VAL A 781 28.91 11.93 7.42
CA VAL A 781 27.47 11.62 7.33
C VAL A 781 27.27 10.16 7.74
N HIS A 782 26.46 9.93 8.77
CA HIS A 782 26.21 8.61 9.33
C HIS A 782 24.72 8.29 9.34
N TYR A 783 24.34 7.12 8.83
CA TYR A 783 22.94 6.69 8.81
C TYR A 783 22.61 5.83 10.02
N GLU A 784 21.63 6.24 10.83
CA GLU A 784 21.03 5.41 11.86
C GLU A 784 19.68 4.89 11.36
N ILE A 785 19.56 3.57 11.23
CA ILE A 785 18.40 2.92 10.60
C ILE A 785 17.61 2.13 11.63
N ASN A 786 16.41 2.60 11.98
CA ASN A 786 15.46 1.88 12.83
C ASN A 786 14.02 2.39 12.64
N ASP A 787 13.02 1.71 13.21
CA ASP A 787 11.59 2.10 13.13
C ASP A 787 11.22 3.31 14.03
N PHE A 788 12.15 4.26 14.21
CA PHE A 788 12.07 5.46 15.07
C PHE A 788 11.77 5.19 16.56
N LEU A 789 12.04 3.98 17.03
CA LEU A 789 11.75 3.56 18.41
C LEU A 789 12.83 4.03 19.41
N GLN A 790 14.08 4.14 18.97
CA GLN A 790 15.23 4.55 19.77
C GLN A 790 15.95 5.70 19.05
N PRO A 791 16.06 6.89 19.67
CA PRO A 791 16.77 8.02 19.07
C PRO A 791 18.30 7.87 19.17
N PRO A 792 19.06 8.49 18.24
CA PRO A 792 20.52 8.45 18.24
C PRO A 792 21.17 8.93 19.54
N ALA A 793 22.37 8.39 19.81
CA ALA A 793 23.18 8.72 20.98
C ALA A 793 23.98 10.03 20.83
N GLY A 794 24.44 10.57 21.96
CA GLY A 794 25.16 11.86 22.06
C GLY A 794 24.25 13.08 21.83
N ASP A 795 24.77 14.28 22.03
CA ASP A 795 24.00 15.53 21.88
C ASP A 795 24.06 16.10 20.45
N PHE A 796 23.12 16.98 20.10
CA PHE A 796 22.99 17.60 18.78
C PHE A 796 22.68 19.10 18.91
N ASP A 797 23.39 19.94 18.14
CA ASP A 797 23.15 21.39 18.06
C ASP A 797 21.97 21.71 17.13
N TYR A 798 21.80 20.92 16.07
CA TYR A 798 20.76 21.08 15.08
C TYR A 798 19.91 19.81 14.96
N VAL A 799 18.58 19.96 14.96
CA VAL A 799 17.64 18.85 14.69
C VAL A 799 16.67 19.27 13.59
N ILE A 800 16.76 18.62 12.43
CA ILE A 800 15.96 18.90 11.24
C ILE A 800 15.01 17.73 11.03
N VAL A 801 13.71 18.01 10.95
CA VAL A 801 12.69 16.98 10.67
C VAL A 801 12.02 17.26 9.33
N LEU A 802 11.91 16.22 8.51
CA LEU A 802 11.25 16.30 7.21
C LEU A 802 9.82 15.75 7.30
N PRO A 803 8.82 16.41 6.68
CA PRO A 803 7.44 15.92 6.65
C PRO A 803 7.32 14.49 6.13
N ASP A 804 6.39 13.72 6.66
CA ASP A 804 6.04 12.36 6.20
C ASP A 804 4.51 12.14 6.14
N GLY A 805 4.07 11.01 5.57
CA GLY A 805 2.65 10.70 5.39
C GLY A 805 2.02 9.84 6.52
N SER A 806 2.74 9.65 7.63
CA SER A 806 2.29 8.86 8.78
C SER A 806 1.23 9.61 9.58
N ARG A 807 0.15 8.89 9.90
CA ARG A 807 -0.84 9.32 10.90
C ARG A 807 -0.41 9.00 12.33
N ASN A 808 0.65 8.21 12.51
CA ASN A 808 1.25 7.92 13.81
C ASN A 808 2.28 9.01 14.15
N PRO A 809 2.05 9.85 15.18
CA PRO A 809 2.96 10.93 15.58
C PRO A 809 4.22 10.45 16.32
N GLY A 810 4.36 9.15 16.61
CA GLY A 810 5.40 8.60 17.48
C GLY A 810 6.84 8.97 17.10
N MET A 811 7.15 9.09 15.80
CA MET A 811 8.45 9.61 15.34
C MET A 811 8.67 11.04 15.84
N TYR A 812 7.74 11.96 15.56
CA TYR A 812 7.83 13.37 15.94
C TYR A 812 8.01 13.54 17.46
N TYR A 813 7.37 12.70 18.28
CA TYR A 813 7.61 12.70 19.73
C TYR A 813 9.08 12.45 20.05
N ARG A 814 9.67 11.36 19.54
CA ARG A 814 11.09 11.06 19.81
C ARG A 814 12.04 12.13 19.28
N VAL A 815 11.73 12.72 18.13
CA VAL A 815 12.53 13.80 17.54
C VAL A 815 12.53 15.05 18.43
N PHE A 816 11.37 15.53 18.87
CA PHE A 816 11.30 16.74 19.69
C PHE A 816 11.64 16.49 21.17
N GLU A 817 11.46 15.27 21.70
CA GLU A 817 12.07 14.85 22.98
C GLU A 817 13.59 14.96 22.91
N LYS A 818 14.20 14.46 21.83
CA LYS A 818 15.67 14.51 21.61
C LYS A 818 16.17 15.94 21.40
N ALA A 819 15.50 16.72 20.56
CA ALA A 819 15.84 18.13 20.36
C ALA A 819 15.77 18.92 21.68
N LYS A 820 14.75 18.66 22.50
CA LYS A 820 14.61 19.26 23.83
C LYS A 820 15.72 18.84 24.79
N SER A 821 16.11 17.56 24.82
CA SER A 821 17.17 17.09 25.72
C SER A 821 18.54 17.71 25.39
N CYS A 822 18.82 17.93 24.11
CA CYS A 822 20.07 18.54 23.64
C CYS A 822 20.03 20.08 23.64
N ASN A 823 18.88 20.70 23.93
CA ASN A 823 18.62 22.13 23.69
C ASN A 823 18.95 22.56 22.24
N ALA A 824 18.66 21.68 21.28
CA ALA A 824 18.97 21.86 19.87
C ALA A 824 18.12 22.96 19.22
N LYS A 825 18.69 23.65 18.23
CA LYS A 825 17.96 24.50 17.29
C LYS A 825 17.24 23.62 16.27
N THR A 826 15.94 23.80 16.12
CA THR A 826 15.09 22.91 15.31
C THR A 826 14.70 23.51 13.96
N ALA A 827 14.59 22.67 12.93
CA ALA A 827 14.04 23.08 11.64
C ALA A 827 13.03 22.06 11.09
N PHE A 828 11.99 22.56 10.42
CA PHE A 828 11.05 21.77 9.63
C PHE A 828 11.26 22.05 8.14
N LEU A 829 11.46 21.01 7.33
CA LEU A 829 11.65 21.18 5.89
C LEU A 829 10.30 21.37 5.18
N ASN A 830 10.04 22.57 4.68
CA ASN A 830 8.86 22.90 3.89
C ASN A 830 9.15 22.78 2.38
N PHE A 831 9.10 21.56 1.84
CA PHE A 831 9.07 21.38 0.39
C PHE A 831 7.68 21.62 -0.22
N GLU A 832 6.61 21.53 0.56
CA GLU A 832 5.25 21.94 0.18
C GLU A 832 4.40 22.17 1.43
N SER A 833 3.52 23.17 1.43
CA SER A 833 2.44 23.31 2.43
C SER A 833 1.11 22.83 1.86
N LEU A 834 0.17 22.42 2.72
CA LEU A 834 -1.11 21.86 2.24
C LEU A 834 -1.93 22.86 1.44
N ASN A 835 -1.99 24.12 1.87
CA ASN A 835 -2.73 25.16 1.16
C ASN A 835 -2.11 25.45 -0.23
N TRP A 836 -0.78 25.45 -0.36
CA TRP A 836 -0.11 25.59 -1.65
C TRP A 836 -0.40 24.41 -2.59
N PHE A 837 -0.23 23.18 -2.08
CA PHE A 837 -0.53 21.97 -2.84
C PHE A 837 -1.99 21.96 -3.27
N ASN A 838 -2.94 22.18 -2.35
CA ASN A 838 -4.37 22.10 -2.66
C ASN A 838 -4.88 23.25 -3.55
N ALA A 839 -4.20 24.39 -3.59
CA ALA A 839 -4.53 25.50 -4.49
C ALA A 839 -4.14 25.20 -5.95
N LEU A 840 -3.04 24.49 -6.18
CA LEU A 840 -2.46 24.26 -7.51
C LEU A 840 -2.58 22.80 -8.01
N SER A 841 -2.94 21.86 -7.14
CA SER A 841 -3.14 20.45 -7.43
C SER A 841 -4.62 20.06 -7.27
N PRO A 842 -5.42 19.88 -8.35
CA PRO A 842 -6.88 19.68 -8.22
C PRO A 842 -7.37 18.29 -8.68
N ALA A 843 -6.98 17.12 -8.16
CA ALA A 843 -7.08 16.57 -6.80
C ALA A 843 -6.22 17.16 -5.65
N PRO A 844 -6.85 17.59 -4.54
CA PRO A 844 -6.21 17.99 -3.28
C PRO A 844 -5.90 16.80 -2.34
N LYS A 845 -5.04 17.03 -1.34
CA LYS A 845 -4.81 16.16 -0.17
C LYS A 845 -5.80 16.45 0.96
N LYS A 846 -6.01 15.50 1.87
CA LYS A 846 -6.89 15.67 3.04
C LYS A 846 -6.15 16.38 4.18
N LEU A 847 -6.88 17.16 4.97
CA LEU A 847 -6.38 17.84 6.17
C LEU A 847 -5.77 16.84 7.17
N SER A 848 -6.43 15.69 7.37
CA SER A 848 -6.00 14.60 8.26
C SER A 848 -4.66 13.92 7.89
N ASP A 849 -4.05 14.29 6.77
CA ASP A 849 -2.83 13.68 6.27
C ASP A 849 -1.58 14.54 6.55
N VAL A 850 -1.75 15.72 7.18
CA VAL A 850 -0.67 16.69 7.47
C VAL A 850 -0.79 17.35 8.87
N ASP A 851 -1.65 16.84 9.74
CA ASP A 851 -1.82 17.34 11.12
C ASP A 851 -0.49 17.31 11.91
N ASN A 852 0.30 16.26 11.69
CA ASN A 852 1.65 16.11 12.22
C ASN A 852 2.63 17.18 11.70
N TRP A 853 2.41 17.72 10.49
CA TRP A 853 3.28 18.77 9.93
C TRP A 853 3.06 20.09 10.68
N PHE A 854 1.80 20.49 10.84
CA PHE A 854 1.44 21.67 11.63
C PHE A 854 1.89 21.56 13.10
N ALA A 855 1.72 20.39 13.71
CA ALA A 855 2.17 20.16 15.07
C ALA A 855 3.71 20.16 15.18
N ALA A 856 4.44 19.66 14.18
CA ALA A 856 5.90 19.73 14.14
C ALA A 856 6.42 21.17 14.02
N THR A 857 5.82 22.01 13.18
CA THR A 857 6.22 23.42 13.08
C THR A 857 6.03 24.17 14.38
N CYS A 858 5.03 23.80 15.20
CA CYS A 858 4.84 24.34 16.55
C CYS A 858 5.99 24.06 17.54
N PHE A 859 7.04 23.32 17.14
CA PHE A 859 8.28 23.11 17.91
C PHE A 859 9.57 23.28 17.08
N SER A 860 9.48 23.86 15.88
CA SER A 860 10.61 24.12 14.97
C SER A 860 10.98 25.60 14.90
N ASP A 861 12.21 25.97 15.29
CA ASP A 861 12.71 27.36 15.22
C ASP A 861 12.69 27.93 13.79
N ILE A 862 12.94 27.08 12.78
CA ILE A 862 13.03 27.45 11.37
C ILE A 862 12.03 26.66 10.54
N ILE A 863 11.25 27.33 9.69
CA ILE A 863 10.52 26.71 8.58
C ILE A 863 11.32 26.92 7.30
N LEU A 864 12.03 25.88 6.87
CA LEU A 864 13.00 25.93 5.79
C LEU A 864 12.33 25.58 4.46
N SER A 865 12.02 26.59 3.66
CA SER A 865 11.30 26.42 2.39
C SER A 865 12.25 26.17 1.21
N SER A 866 11.87 25.25 0.31
CA SER A 866 12.66 24.93 -0.90
C SER A 866 12.67 26.03 -1.98
N ALA A 867 11.81 27.04 -1.86
CA ALA A 867 11.62 28.11 -2.85
C ALA A 867 10.98 29.35 -2.20
N GLU A 868 11.24 30.54 -2.74
CA GLU A 868 10.60 31.79 -2.32
C GLU A 868 9.09 31.77 -2.64
N THR A 869 8.70 31.16 -3.78
CA THR A 869 7.30 30.91 -4.14
C THR A 869 6.50 30.21 -3.02
N ALA A 870 7.15 29.41 -2.18
CA ALA A 870 6.50 28.66 -1.10
C ALA A 870 6.21 29.50 0.16
N VAL A 871 6.98 30.58 0.41
CA VAL A 871 6.97 31.31 1.69
C VAL A 871 5.60 31.88 2.05
N PRO A 872 4.88 32.60 1.16
CA PRO A 872 3.58 33.19 1.52
C PRO A 872 2.50 32.15 1.86
N PHE A 873 2.64 30.93 1.35
CA PHE A 873 1.77 29.81 1.70
C PHE A 873 2.17 29.17 3.03
N ALA A 874 3.48 29.03 3.26
CA ALA A 874 4.06 28.54 4.52
C ALA A 874 3.68 29.43 5.71
N GLU A 875 3.82 30.75 5.59
CA GLU A 875 3.45 31.74 6.62
C GLU A 875 1.96 31.67 6.98
N ARG A 876 1.09 31.46 5.97
CA ARG A 876 -0.36 31.33 6.18
C ARG A 876 -0.75 30.00 6.82
N PHE A 877 -0.05 28.92 6.48
CA PHE A 877 -0.38 27.56 6.90
C PHE A 877 0.21 27.22 8.28
N TYR A 878 1.49 27.53 8.50
CA TYR A 878 2.20 27.26 9.75
C TYR A 878 2.08 28.41 10.74
N LYS A 879 0.84 28.85 11.01
CA LYS A 879 0.53 29.77 12.12
C LYS A 879 0.64 29.02 13.46
N THR A 880 1.86 28.92 13.97
CA THR A 880 2.22 28.09 15.13
C THR A 880 1.66 28.61 16.46
N LEU A 881 1.38 27.69 17.38
CA LEU A 881 0.69 28.00 18.64
C LEU A 881 1.60 28.50 19.77
N PHE A 882 2.82 27.96 19.88
CA PHE A 882 3.65 28.08 21.10
C PHE A 882 4.85 29.03 20.95
N HIS A 883 5.23 29.36 19.71
CA HIS A 883 6.34 30.25 19.35
C HIS A 883 6.09 30.84 17.96
N THR A 884 6.99 31.72 17.50
CA THR A 884 6.99 32.27 16.13
C THR A 884 8.26 31.81 15.41
N PRO A 885 8.18 30.97 14.36
CA PRO A 885 9.35 30.51 13.62
C PRO A 885 9.99 31.62 12.78
N THR A 886 11.25 31.41 12.42
CA THR A 886 11.87 32.07 11.28
C THR A 886 11.47 31.33 10.00
N PHE A 887 10.75 32.00 9.11
CA PHE A 887 10.56 31.51 7.74
C PHE A 887 11.81 31.85 6.93
N ALA A 888 12.45 30.83 6.36
CA ALA A 888 13.70 30.97 5.62
C ALA A 888 13.62 30.15 4.32
N VAL A 889 14.44 30.53 3.34
CA VAL A 889 14.49 29.85 2.03
C VAL A 889 15.89 29.32 1.78
N ALA A 890 15.97 28.03 1.47
CA ALA A 890 17.19 27.37 1.04
C ALA A 890 16.87 26.51 -0.18
N PRO A 891 17.11 27.01 -1.40
CA PRO A 891 16.91 26.25 -2.62
C PRO A 891 17.76 24.99 -2.63
N PRO A 892 17.18 23.79 -2.81
CA PRO A 892 17.92 22.54 -2.74
C PRO A 892 19.06 22.43 -3.77
N ALA A 893 20.17 21.86 -3.32
CA ALA A 893 21.20 21.36 -4.22
C ALA A 893 20.77 20.07 -4.95
N ILE A 894 21.37 19.84 -6.11
CA ILE A 894 21.53 18.54 -6.75
C ILE A 894 22.82 17.86 -6.25
N ASN A 895 23.02 16.57 -6.57
CA ASN A 895 24.30 15.88 -6.34
C ASN A 895 25.36 16.37 -7.36
N SER A 896 25.83 17.60 -7.17
CA SER A 896 26.77 18.28 -8.08
C SER A 896 28.10 17.53 -8.26
N PRO A 897 28.70 16.84 -7.27
CA PRO A 897 29.92 16.05 -7.48
C PRO A 897 29.78 14.99 -8.58
N ILE A 898 28.66 14.25 -8.61
CA ILE A 898 28.39 13.27 -9.68
C ILE A 898 28.03 13.99 -10.98
N ALA A 899 27.20 15.03 -10.91
CA ALA A 899 26.80 15.79 -12.09
C ALA A 899 28.03 16.36 -12.84
N ASP A 900 29.00 16.92 -12.12
CA ASP A 900 30.24 17.46 -12.68
C ASP A 900 31.12 16.35 -13.28
N LEU A 901 31.20 15.18 -12.64
CA LEU A 901 31.91 14.01 -13.19
C LEU A 901 31.29 13.51 -14.50
N VAL A 902 29.95 13.47 -14.60
CA VAL A 902 29.25 13.11 -15.84
C VAL A 902 29.45 14.17 -16.92
N LYS A 903 29.35 15.45 -16.54
CA LYS A 903 29.52 16.59 -17.45
C LYS A 903 30.91 16.63 -18.08
N GLN A 904 31.95 16.25 -17.35
CA GLN A 904 33.33 16.12 -17.86
C GLN A 904 33.47 15.07 -18.99
N GLN A 905 32.59 14.07 -19.06
CA GLN A 905 32.62 13.03 -20.10
C GLN A 905 32.26 13.57 -21.49
N ASN A 906 31.64 14.76 -21.59
CA ASN A 906 31.22 15.39 -22.86
C ASN A 906 30.44 14.43 -23.78
N MET A 907 29.47 13.72 -23.21
CA MET A 907 28.68 12.71 -23.93
C MET A 907 28.01 13.29 -25.18
N PRO A 908 28.05 12.59 -26.34
CA PRO A 908 27.28 13.00 -27.50
C PRO A 908 25.78 12.91 -27.18
N ARG A 909 24.99 13.79 -27.79
CA ARG A 909 23.53 13.66 -27.71
C ARG A 909 23.06 12.54 -28.63
N GLU A 910 22.01 11.86 -28.19
CA GLU A 910 21.30 10.81 -28.91
C GLU A 910 19.86 11.28 -29.17
N LYS A 911 19.17 10.64 -30.12
CA LYS A 911 17.72 10.81 -30.32
C LYS A 911 16.93 10.20 -29.16
N GLN A 912 17.05 10.80 -27.99
CA GLN A 912 16.42 10.39 -26.76
C GLN A 912 15.69 11.59 -26.13
N ILE A 913 14.40 11.43 -25.86
CA ILE A 913 13.59 12.38 -25.10
C ILE A 913 13.42 11.83 -23.69
N ILE A 914 13.79 12.61 -22.67
CA ILE A 914 13.75 12.16 -21.27
C ILE A 914 12.59 12.76 -20.49
N LEU A 915 11.96 11.92 -19.67
CA LEU A 915 10.98 12.31 -18.66
C LEU A 915 11.37 11.68 -17.32
N ILE A 916 11.24 12.44 -16.24
CA ILE A 916 11.39 11.96 -14.86
C ILE A 916 10.06 12.18 -14.16
N SER A 917 9.36 11.09 -13.85
CA SER A 917 7.97 11.15 -13.37
C SER A 917 7.60 9.91 -12.56
N ARG A 918 6.32 9.75 -12.25
CA ARG A 918 5.76 8.58 -11.56
C ARG A 918 4.45 8.17 -12.20
N PHE A 919 4.19 6.87 -12.22
CA PHE A 919 2.89 6.32 -12.58
C PHE A 919 1.89 6.44 -11.41
N GLY A 920 0.60 6.23 -11.70
CA GLY A 920 -0.48 6.14 -10.70
C GLY A 920 -1.16 7.47 -10.34
N ASN A 921 -2.45 7.38 -9.99
CA ASN A 921 -3.34 8.53 -9.76
C ASN A 921 -2.92 9.44 -8.59
N VAL A 922 -2.22 8.92 -7.57
CA VAL A 922 -1.63 9.74 -6.49
C VAL A 922 -0.54 10.70 -6.99
N SER A 923 0.03 10.44 -8.17
CA SER A 923 1.01 11.30 -8.85
C SER A 923 0.40 12.13 -9.99
N ALA A 924 -0.93 12.29 -10.05
CA ALA A 924 -1.61 13.05 -11.13
C ALA A 924 -1.14 14.51 -11.30
N HIS A 925 -0.45 15.08 -10.30
CA HIS A 925 0.21 16.37 -10.41
C HIS A 925 1.46 16.36 -11.30
N LYS A 926 2.09 15.21 -11.56
CA LYS A 926 3.24 15.05 -12.48
C LYS A 926 2.83 14.91 -13.96
N ASN A 927 1.53 14.79 -14.23
CA ASN A 927 0.88 14.74 -15.56
C ASN A 927 1.60 13.92 -16.65
N ILE A 928 2.08 12.72 -16.30
CA ILE A 928 2.86 11.87 -17.22
C ILE A 928 2.17 11.59 -18.56
N ASN A 929 0.84 11.49 -18.55
CA ASN A 929 0.06 11.11 -19.74
C ASN A 929 -0.01 12.21 -20.82
N ALA A 930 0.29 13.47 -20.49
CA ALA A 930 0.39 14.55 -21.48
C ALA A 930 1.38 14.24 -22.60
N ILE A 931 2.35 13.33 -22.39
CA ILE A 931 3.27 12.90 -23.43
C ILE A 931 2.56 12.30 -24.64
N PHE A 932 1.46 11.56 -24.46
CA PHE A 932 0.72 10.91 -25.54
C PHE A 932 0.07 11.93 -26.48
N ASP A 933 -0.65 12.90 -25.90
CA ASP A 933 -1.32 13.97 -26.63
C ASP A 933 -0.31 14.98 -27.24
N CYS A 934 0.92 14.99 -26.72
CA CYS A 934 2.01 15.81 -27.22
C CYS A 934 2.89 15.16 -28.30
N ILE A 935 2.56 13.97 -28.81
CA ILE A 935 3.38 13.33 -29.86
C ILE A 935 3.32 14.12 -31.18
N THR A 936 4.50 14.33 -31.77
CA THR A 936 4.69 15.06 -33.03
C THR A 936 5.42 14.19 -34.07
N PRO A 937 5.26 14.44 -35.38
CA PRO A 937 5.96 13.69 -36.42
C PRO A 937 7.49 13.73 -36.30
N GLU A 938 8.05 14.80 -35.73
CA GLU A 938 9.49 14.95 -35.49
C GLU A 938 10.03 13.97 -34.45
N MET A 939 9.18 13.48 -33.54
CA MET A 939 9.55 12.50 -32.51
C MET A 939 9.72 11.07 -33.06
N LYS A 940 9.39 10.83 -34.34
CA LYS A 940 9.54 9.51 -34.97
C LYS A 940 11.01 9.07 -34.99
N GLY A 941 11.28 7.88 -34.47
CA GLY A 941 12.60 7.30 -34.32
C GLY A 941 13.40 7.80 -33.11
N TYR A 942 12.75 8.49 -32.15
CA TYR A 942 13.36 8.77 -30.85
C TYR A 942 13.06 7.65 -29.85
N THR A 943 13.97 7.49 -28.89
CA THR A 943 13.76 6.73 -27.66
C THR A 943 13.13 7.63 -26.60
N LEU A 944 12.00 7.23 -26.05
CA LEU A 944 11.40 7.83 -24.87
C LEU A 944 12.03 7.21 -23.62
N ALA A 945 12.98 7.90 -22.99
CA ALA A 945 13.58 7.49 -21.74
C ALA A 945 12.75 7.99 -20.56
N LEU A 946 12.16 7.06 -19.80
CA LEU A 946 11.31 7.38 -18.66
C LEU A 946 11.93 6.84 -17.38
N ILE A 947 12.42 7.74 -16.54
CA ILE A 947 12.86 7.44 -15.18
C ILE A 947 11.62 7.48 -14.29
N ALA A 948 11.24 6.32 -13.75
CA ALA A 948 10.06 6.14 -12.92
C ALA A 948 10.43 5.85 -11.46
N GLY A 949 10.02 6.74 -10.54
CA GLY A 949 10.08 6.50 -9.10
C GLY A 949 8.79 5.81 -8.62
N THR A 950 8.86 4.60 -8.07
CA THR A 950 7.69 3.71 -8.02
C THR A 950 7.13 3.44 -6.61
N SER A 951 5.84 3.17 -6.50
CA SER A 951 5.28 2.22 -5.52
C SER A 951 4.89 0.95 -6.24
N ASP A 952 4.20 1.19 -7.35
CA ASP A 952 3.48 0.26 -8.18
C ASP A 952 4.00 0.48 -9.61
N LEU A 953 4.73 -0.51 -10.12
CA LEU A 953 5.07 -0.58 -11.53
C LEU A 953 3.76 -0.79 -12.32
N PRO A 954 3.61 -0.22 -13.53
CA PRO A 954 2.52 -0.65 -14.40
C PRO A 954 2.69 -2.14 -14.70
N ASP A 955 1.58 -2.88 -14.71
CA ASP A 955 1.59 -4.30 -15.07
C ASP A 955 2.07 -4.53 -16.51
N ASP A 956 2.44 -5.78 -16.83
CA ASP A 956 3.00 -6.12 -18.14
C ASP A 956 2.01 -5.88 -19.29
N GLU A 957 0.70 -5.93 -19.05
CA GLU A 957 -0.34 -5.59 -20.03
C GLU A 957 -0.38 -4.08 -20.31
N THR A 958 -0.31 -3.26 -19.26
CA THR A 958 -0.21 -1.79 -19.36
C THR A 958 1.10 -1.37 -20.00
N LEU A 959 2.24 -1.98 -19.65
CA LEU A 959 3.53 -1.73 -20.29
C LEU A 959 3.54 -2.17 -21.76
N THR A 960 2.90 -3.29 -22.09
CA THR A 960 2.75 -3.75 -23.48
C THR A 960 1.84 -2.81 -24.27
N THR A 961 0.72 -2.37 -23.69
CA THR A 961 -0.16 -1.36 -24.29
C THR A 961 0.56 -0.03 -24.49
N PHE A 962 1.40 0.39 -23.55
CA PHE A 962 2.21 1.61 -23.65
C PHE A 962 3.28 1.49 -24.74
N ARG A 963 3.99 0.36 -24.81
CA ARG A 963 4.95 0.04 -25.88
C ARG A 963 4.26 0.04 -27.25
N ASN A 964 3.19 -0.73 -27.42
CA ASN A 964 2.44 -0.82 -28.68
C ASN A 964 1.97 0.57 -29.16
N LYS A 965 1.43 1.41 -28.27
CA LYS A 965 1.03 2.79 -28.61
C LYS A 965 2.22 3.67 -29.05
N LEU A 966 3.40 3.46 -28.49
CA LEU A 966 4.60 4.19 -28.89
C LEU A 966 5.18 3.64 -30.21
N ASP A 967 5.20 2.32 -30.37
CA ASP A 967 5.66 1.62 -31.59
C ASP A 967 4.78 1.97 -32.80
N ASP A 968 3.45 2.02 -32.63
CA ASP A 968 2.48 2.50 -33.64
C ASP A 968 2.77 3.95 -34.10
N LEU A 969 3.34 4.76 -33.21
CA LEU A 969 3.75 6.14 -33.45
C LEU A 969 5.24 6.26 -33.84
N GLY A 970 5.96 5.13 -33.91
CA GLY A 970 7.37 5.05 -34.31
C GLY A 970 8.36 5.53 -33.25
N LEU A 971 8.01 5.45 -31.97
CA LEU A 971 8.89 5.71 -30.81
C LEU A 971 9.24 4.40 -30.10
N SER A 972 10.48 4.28 -29.62
CA SER A 972 10.86 3.19 -28.72
C SER A 972 10.75 3.62 -27.26
N LEU A 973 10.43 2.70 -26.35
CA LEU A 973 10.32 2.98 -24.91
C LEU A 973 11.51 2.40 -24.13
N LYS A 974 12.15 3.24 -23.32
CA LYS A 974 13.20 2.85 -22.37
C LYS A 974 12.76 3.20 -20.95
N LEU A 975 12.38 2.19 -20.18
CA LEU A 975 11.97 2.33 -18.78
C LEU A 975 13.17 2.16 -17.86
N LEU A 976 13.34 3.10 -16.94
CA LEU A 976 14.43 3.15 -15.99
C LEU A 976 13.86 3.24 -14.57
N TYR A 977 14.26 2.31 -13.71
CA TYR A 977 13.71 2.15 -12.37
C TYR A 977 14.82 2.18 -11.34
N MET A 978 14.69 3.03 -10.32
CA MET A 978 15.60 3.07 -9.16
C MET A 978 17.09 3.16 -9.53
N ILE A 979 17.40 3.85 -10.63
CA ILE A 979 18.76 4.06 -11.13
C ILE A 979 19.54 4.99 -10.21
N SER A 980 20.86 4.90 -10.29
CA SER A 980 21.81 5.79 -9.62
C SER A 980 21.67 7.25 -10.10
N ASP A 981 22.18 8.20 -9.31
CA ASP A 981 22.30 9.60 -9.74
C ASP A 981 23.22 9.70 -10.96
N ARG A 982 24.29 8.89 -11.01
CA ARG A 982 25.22 8.83 -12.15
C ARG A 982 24.50 8.45 -13.43
N GLU A 983 23.77 7.33 -13.44
CA GLU A 983 22.96 6.90 -14.57
C GLU A 983 21.90 7.96 -14.94
N LYS A 984 21.22 8.55 -13.94
CA LYS A 984 20.24 9.63 -14.17
C LYS A 984 20.89 10.81 -14.91
N TYR A 985 22.05 11.30 -14.46
CA TYR A 985 22.74 12.41 -15.13
C TYR A 985 23.25 12.01 -16.52
N GLU A 986 23.74 10.78 -16.73
CA GLU A 986 24.17 10.28 -18.04
C GLU A 986 23.00 10.21 -19.04
N GLU A 987 21.83 9.78 -18.59
CA GLU A 987 20.61 9.73 -19.40
C GLU A 987 20.06 11.14 -19.70
N ILE A 988 20.11 12.08 -18.74
CA ILE A 988 19.79 13.50 -18.99
C ILE A 988 20.81 14.12 -19.97
N ALA A 989 22.10 13.85 -19.80
CA ALA A 989 23.20 14.47 -20.55
C ALA A 989 23.27 14.03 -22.01
N LYS A 990 22.81 12.83 -22.37
CA LYS A 990 22.70 12.41 -23.77
C LYS A 990 21.35 12.73 -24.42
N SER A 991 20.31 13.01 -23.65
CA SER A 991 19.01 13.37 -24.23
C SER A 991 19.04 14.69 -25.00
N GLU A 992 18.42 14.72 -26.19
CA GLU A 992 18.26 15.93 -27.00
C GLU A 992 17.19 16.88 -26.45
N LEU A 993 16.28 16.38 -25.60
CA LEU A 993 15.19 17.14 -24.99
C LEU A 993 14.71 16.48 -23.70
N MET A 994 14.43 17.26 -22.66
CA MET A 994 13.60 16.88 -21.53
C MET A 994 12.19 17.48 -21.68
N ILE A 995 11.16 16.68 -21.43
CA ILE A 995 9.77 17.15 -21.30
C ILE A 995 9.36 17.01 -19.83
N PHE A 996 8.96 18.11 -19.20
CA PHE A 996 8.57 18.13 -17.79
C PHE A 996 7.15 18.70 -17.61
N PRO A 997 6.11 17.89 -17.84
CA PRO A 997 4.72 18.36 -17.89
C PRO A 997 4.09 18.52 -16.50
N SER A 998 4.86 18.77 -15.45
CA SER A 998 4.33 18.80 -14.09
C SER A 998 3.37 19.98 -13.87
N LEU A 999 2.19 19.69 -13.31
CA LEU A 999 1.14 20.65 -12.97
C LEU A 999 1.31 21.24 -11.57
N PHE A 1000 2.12 20.62 -10.71
CA PHE A 1000 2.55 21.20 -9.43
C PHE A 1000 3.92 20.63 -9.01
N GLU A 1001 4.79 21.52 -8.55
CA GLU A 1001 6.06 21.18 -7.89
C GLU A 1001 6.24 22.02 -6.63
N GLY A 1002 6.98 21.47 -5.67
CA GLY A 1002 7.55 22.22 -4.55
C GLY A 1002 8.92 22.84 -4.84
N PHE A 1003 9.57 22.41 -5.93
CA PHE A 1003 10.86 22.89 -6.41
C PHE A 1003 11.05 22.55 -7.90
N GLY A 1004 10.96 21.26 -8.25
CA GLY A 1004 11.16 20.77 -9.62
C GLY A 1004 12.61 20.44 -9.93
N TYR A 1005 13.11 19.36 -9.35
CA TYR A 1005 14.46 18.85 -9.61
C TYR A 1005 14.78 18.61 -11.10
N PRO A 1006 13.94 17.94 -11.92
CA PRO A 1006 14.36 17.55 -13.27
C PRO A 1006 14.67 18.71 -14.22
N PRO A 1007 13.91 19.82 -14.28
CA PRO A 1007 14.32 21.02 -15.02
C PRO A 1007 15.68 21.58 -14.59
N VAL A 1008 15.94 21.65 -13.27
CA VAL A 1008 17.21 22.13 -12.71
C VAL A 1008 18.37 21.22 -13.12
N GLU A 1009 18.17 19.91 -13.04
CA GLU A 1009 19.14 18.89 -13.50
C GLU A 1009 19.39 18.97 -15.02
N ALA A 1010 18.34 19.20 -15.82
CA ALA A 1010 18.45 19.42 -17.26
C ALA A 1010 19.26 20.68 -17.59
N GLY A 1011 18.97 21.81 -16.95
CA GLY A 1011 19.77 23.04 -17.08
C GLY A 1011 21.24 22.83 -16.68
N TYR A 1012 21.49 22.09 -15.59
CA TYR A 1012 22.84 21.77 -15.14
C TYR A 1012 23.60 20.89 -16.16
N MET A 1013 22.93 19.93 -16.79
CA MET A 1013 23.45 19.08 -17.87
C MET A 1013 23.44 19.76 -19.26
N GLY A 1014 22.95 21.00 -19.39
CA GLY A 1014 22.81 21.69 -20.68
C GLY A 1014 21.78 21.05 -21.63
N THR A 1015 20.85 20.26 -21.10
CA THR A 1015 19.76 19.61 -21.83
C THR A 1015 18.61 20.61 -22.03
N PRO A 1016 18.10 20.84 -23.26
CA PRO A 1016 16.89 21.62 -23.46
C PRO A 1016 15.73 21.05 -22.63
N CYS A 1017 15.00 21.89 -21.91
CA CYS A 1017 13.83 21.48 -21.14
C CYS A 1017 12.60 22.25 -21.63
N ILE A 1018 11.47 21.58 -21.83
CA ILE A 1018 10.16 22.22 -22.00
C ILE A 1018 9.30 21.87 -20.79
N ALA A 1019 8.75 22.89 -20.12
CA ALA A 1019 7.96 22.75 -18.90
C ALA A 1019 6.72 23.64 -18.90
N TYR A 1020 5.73 23.31 -18.07
CA TYR A 1020 4.62 24.21 -17.82
C TYR A 1020 5.04 25.45 -17.04
N ASP A 1021 4.38 26.57 -17.34
CA ASP A 1021 4.55 27.85 -16.68
C ASP A 1021 4.00 27.83 -15.24
N LEU A 1022 4.82 27.31 -14.33
CA LEU A 1022 4.62 27.34 -12.88
C LEU A 1022 5.57 28.38 -12.27
N PRO A 1023 5.11 29.23 -11.33
CA PRO A 1023 5.96 30.26 -10.72
C PRO A 1023 7.25 29.70 -10.10
N VAL A 1024 7.16 28.58 -9.38
CA VAL A 1024 8.33 27.88 -8.80
C VAL A 1024 9.29 27.32 -9.84
N LEU A 1025 8.81 26.96 -11.04
CA LEU A 1025 9.68 26.51 -12.12
C LEU A 1025 10.32 27.70 -12.84
N GLN A 1026 9.62 28.83 -13.00
CA GLN A 1026 10.24 30.07 -13.47
C GLN A 1026 11.38 30.51 -12.54
N GLU A 1027 11.15 30.47 -11.21
CA GLU A 1027 12.10 30.91 -10.16
C GLU A 1027 13.53 30.39 -10.39
N PHE A 1028 13.67 29.12 -10.81
CA PHE A 1028 14.98 28.49 -11.04
C PHE A 1028 15.35 28.28 -12.52
N ASN A 1029 14.39 28.30 -13.45
CA ASN A 1029 14.61 27.82 -14.82
C ASN A 1029 14.25 28.82 -15.95
N ALA A 1030 13.85 30.05 -15.63
CA ALA A 1030 13.44 31.09 -16.59
C ALA A 1030 14.46 31.36 -17.73
N ASP A 1031 15.75 31.20 -17.45
CA ASP A 1031 16.84 31.51 -18.37
C ASP A 1031 17.13 30.42 -19.43
N HIS A 1032 16.81 29.15 -19.12
CA HIS A 1032 17.16 28.01 -19.98
C HIS A 1032 15.99 27.13 -20.42
N ALA A 1033 14.95 26.97 -19.61
CA ALA A 1033 13.78 26.17 -19.96
C ALA A 1033 12.85 26.95 -20.92
N HIS A 1034 12.17 26.22 -21.79
CA HIS A 1034 11.08 26.74 -22.62
C HIS A 1034 9.77 26.57 -21.86
N PHE A 1035 9.08 27.68 -21.55
CA PHE A 1035 7.80 27.63 -20.85
C PHE A 1035 6.63 27.68 -21.82
N VAL A 1036 5.61 26.89 -21.52
CA VAL A 1036 4.30 26.88 -22.18
C VAL A 1036 3.18 27.07 -21.16
N PRO A 1037 2.03 27.66 -21.51
CA PRO A 1037 0.95 27.93 -20.56
C PRO A 1037 0.56 26.70 -19.74
N TRP A 1038 0.34 26.89 -18.44
CA TRP A 1038 0.07 25.81 -17.49
C TRP A 1038 -1.12 24.94 -17.91
N GLY A 1039 -0.86 23.64 -18.10
CA GLY A 1039 -1.85 22.65 -18.53
C GLY A 1039 -2.23 22.68 -20.02
N ASP A 1040 -1.59 23.52 -20.85
CA ASP A 1040 -1.86 23.61 -22.28
C ASP A 1040 -1.04 22.58 -23.07
N GLU A 1041 -1.60 21.39 -23.24
CA GLU A 1041 -0.98 20.27 -23.98
C GLU A 1041 -0.79 20.59 -25.46
N ALA A 1042 -1.65 21.43 -26.06
CA ALA A 1042 -1.50 21.86 -27.45
C ALA A 1042 -0.30 22.81 -27.62
N ALA A 1043 -0.10 23.74 -26.67
CA ALA A 1043 1.08 24.59 -26.63
C ALA A 1043 2.37 23.79 -26.33
N LEU A 1044 2.30 22.81 -25.43
CA LEU A 1044 3.40 21.88 -25.15
C LEU A 1044 3.80 21.11 -26.43
N ARG A 1045 2.84 20.50 -27.12
CA ARG A 1045 3.03 19.82 -28.40
C ARG A 1045 3.63 20.73 -29.47
N ALA A 1046 3.10 21.95 -29.62
CA ALA A 1046 3.61 22.93 -30.58
C ALA A 1046 5.06 23.33 -30.26
N LYS A 1047 5.40 23.54 -28.99
CA LYS A 1047 6.77 23.85 -28.56
C LYS A 1047 7.72 22.67 -28.75
N ILE A 1048 7.28 21.43 -28.53
CA ILE A 1048 8.07 20.23 -28.83
C ILE A 1048 8.40 20.18 -30.32
N SER A 1049 7.41 20.34 -31.21
CA SER A 1049 7.63 20.38 -32.66
C SER A 1049 8.60 21.50 -33.05
N GLU A 1050 8.38 22.73 -32.57
CA GLU A 1050 9.25 23.88 -32.82
C GLU A 1050 10.71 23.64 -32.40
N VAL A 1051 10.93 23.11 -31.19
CA VAL A 1051 12.28 22.85 -30.66
C VAL A 1051 12.95 21.69 -31.41
N LEU A 1052 12.23 20.61 -31.74
CA LEU A 1052 12.82 19.49 -32.48
C LEU A 1052 13.15 19.84 -33.94
N GLN A 1053 12.43 20.77 -34.56
CA GLN A 1053 12.75 21.31 -35.89
C GLN A 1053 14.00 22.22 -35.92
N GLN A 1054 14.43 22.77 -34.77
CA GLN A 1054 15.65 23.56 -34.70
C GLN A 1054 16.91 22.67 -34.75
N PRO A 1055 18.03 23.16 -35.34
CA PRO A 1055 19.34 22.53 -35.19
C PRO A 1055 19.68 22.31 -33.72
N GLN A 1056 20.35 21.20 -33.41
CA GLN A 1056 20.58 20.72 -32.05
C GLN A 1056 21.23 21.77 -31.14
N GLU A 1057 22.15 22.58 -31.68
CA GLU A 1057 22.86 23.64 -30.96
C GLU A 1057 22.01 24.88 -30.66
N ALA A 1058 20.89 25.05 -31.37
CA ALA A 1058 19.95 26.18 -31.21
C ALA A 1058 18.83 25.89 -30.22
N ARG A 1059 18.60 24.61 -29.85
CA ARG A 1059 17.53 24.19 -28.93
C ARG A 1059 17.75 24.67 -27.49
N VAL A 1060 19.00 24.89 -27.10
CA VAL A 1060 19.42 25.37 -25.77
C VAL A 1060 19.30 26.89 -25.70
N ARG A 1061 18.43 27.43 -24.83
CA ARG A 1061 18.23 28.89 -24.69
C ARG A 1061 19.43 29.61 -24.06
N CYS A 1062 20.09 28.99 -23.09
CA CYS A 1062 21.24 29.56 -22.37
C CYS A 1062 22.32 28.48 -22.15
N ARG A 1063 23.58 28.78 -22.51
CA ARG A 1063 24.72 27.86 -22.36
C ARG A 1063 25.32 27.82 -20.95
N THR A 1064 25.07 28.87 -20.16
CA THR A 1064 25.60 29.04 -18.80
C THR A 1064 24.49 29.47 -17.86
N PRO A 1065 23.50 28.59 -17.60
CA PRO A 1065 22.33 28.96 -16.80
C PRO A 1065 22.68 29.13 -15.31
N GLN A 1066 21.88 29.93 -14.61
CA GLN A 1066 22.09 30.27 -13.20
C GLN A 1066 22.15 29.05 -12.29
N VAL A 1067 21.42 27.97 -12.63
CA VAL A 1067 21.42 26.69 -11.89
C VAL A 1067 22.79 26.06 -11.70
N LEU A 1068 23.77 26.38 -12.55
CA LEU A 1068 25.17 25.94 -12.35
C LEU A 1068 25.79 26.50 -11.07
N GLN A 1069 25.38 27.71 -10.67
CA GLN A 1069 25.90 28.42 -9.50
C GLN A 1069 24.98 28.28 -8.28
N THR A 1070 23.66 28.11 -8.49
CA THR A 1070 22.67 28.08 -7.41
C THR A 1070 22.30 26.68 -6.92
N ALA A 1071 22.39 25.63 -7.76
CA ALA A 1071 21.94 24.28 -7.40
C ALA A 1071 23.09 23.32 -6.97
N ASN A 1072 24.29 23.83 -6.69
CA ASN A 1072 25.41 23.01 -6.20
C ASN A 1072 25.45 22.94 -4.65
N LEU A 1073 26.13 21.90 -4.13
CA LEU A 1073 26.22 21.66 -2.68
C LEU A 1073 26.89 22.81 -1.90
N GLU A 1074 27.91 23.47 -2.46
CA GLU A 1074 28.64 24.55 -1.78
C GLU A 1074 27.75 25.77 -1.52
N THR A 1075 26.98 26.21 -2.53
CA THR A 1075 26.06 27.34 -2.38
C THR A 1075 24.94 27.01 -1.39
N PHE A 1076 24.38 25.79 -1.46
CA PHE A 1076 23.34 25.35 -0.53
C PHE A 1076 23.85 25.26 0.92
N SER A 1077 25.05 24.71 1.13
CA SER A 1077 25.76 24.68 2.42
C SER A 1077 25.94 26.07 3.01
N ARG A 1078 26.43 27.03 2.21
CA ARG A 1078 26.59 28.44 2.62
C ARG A 1078 25.27 29.04 3.08
N THR A 1079 24.20 28.86 2.31
CA THR A 1079 22.84 29.33 2.64
C THR A 1079 22.32 28.71 3.94
N LEU A 1080 22.45 27.39 4.12
CA LEU A 1080 22.06 26.71 5.36
C LEU A 1080 22.83 27.26 6.56
N LYS A 1081 24.16 27.40 6.45
CA LYS A 1081 25.02 27.93 7.51
C LYS A 1081 24.59 29.33 7.93
N GLU A 1082 24.29 30.21 6.98
CA GLU A 1082 23.79 31.56 7.26
C GLU A 1082 22.44 31.54 8.00
N ILE A 1083 21.48 30.74 7.55
CA ILE A 1083 20.15 30.61 8.19
C ILE A 1083 20.26 30.10 9.63
N PHE A 1084 20.98 28.99 9.84
CA PHE A 1084 21.11 28.39 11.17
C PHE A 1084 21.90 29.28 12.16
N THR A 1085 22.90 30.04 11.68
CA THR A 1085 23.67 30.96 12.54
C THR A 1085 22.89 32.22 12.92
N HIS A 1086 22.07 32.79 12.03
CA HIS A 1086 21.35 34.05 12.28
C HIS A 1086 19.99 33.87 12.99
N THR A 1087 19.45 32.65 13.04
CA THR A 1087 18.21 32.35 13.78
C THR A 1087 18.37 32.64 15.29
N PRO A 1088 17.49 33.45 15.92
CA PRO A 1088 17.60 33.81 17.35
C PRO A 1088 17.48 32.66 18.35
N ALA A 1089 17.72 32.96 19.62
CA ALA A 1089 17.40 32.12 20.78
C ALA A 1089 16.27 32.78 21.60
N PRO A 1090 15.46 32.05 22.40
CA PRO A 1090 15.58 30.64 22.81
C PRO A 1090 14.95 29.64 21.82
N THR A 1091 15.29 28.35 21.99
CA THR A 1091 14.87 27.24 21.11
C THR A 1091 13.41 26.81 21.32
N ALA A 1092 12.68 26.56 20.23
CA ALA A 1092 11.29 26.14 20.22
C ALA A 1092 11.10 24.76 20.89
N ALA A 1093 12.07 23.85 20.72
CA ALA A 1093 12.07 22.52 21.32
C ALA A 1093 12.03 22.55 22.87
N SER A 1094 12.55 23.60 23.52
CA SER A 1094 12.46 23.77 24.98
C SER A 1094 11.01 23.73 25.50
N SER A 1095 10.06 24.15 24.67
CA SER A 1095 8.62 24.19 24.96
C SER A 1095 7.90 22.86 24.72
N PHE A 1096 8.56 21.84 24.17
CA PHE A 1096 7.93 20.58 23.75
C PHE A 1096 7.43 19.72 24.92
N SER A 1097 6.29 19.08 24.68
CA SER A 1097 5.70 18.00 25.47
C SER A 1097 4.67 17.28 24.60
N THR A 1098 4.52 15.97 24.74
CA THR A 1098 3.58 15.14 23.97
C THR A 1098 2.14 15.67 24.01
N GLU A 1099 1.71 16.18 25.17
CA GLU A 1099 0.39 16.79 25.38
C GLU A 1099 0.19 18.03 24.50
N ARG A 1100 1.18 18.93 24.45
CA ARG A 1100 1.14 20.13 23.59
C ARG A 1100 1.16 19.78 22.10
N PHE A 1101 1.87 18.73 21.71
CA PHE A 1101 1.86 18.26 20.31
C PHE A 1101 0.48 17.71 19.92
N GLU A 1102 -0.13 16.87 20.76
CA GLU A 1102 -1.50 16.40 20.52
C GLU A 1102 -2.54 17.53 20.53
N VAL A 1103 -2.33 18.57 21.34
CA VAL A 1103 -3.18 19.77 21.35
C VAL A 1103 -3.03 20.57 20.06
N ALA A 1104 -1.81 20.73 19.53
CA ALA A 1104 -1.59 21.36 18.23
C ALA A 1104 -2.26 20.58 17.08
N ARG A 1105 -2.16 19.25 17.08
CA ARG A 1105 -2.87 18.38 16.12
C ARG A 1105 -4.39 18.53 16.21
N LYS A 1106 -4.95 18.48 17.42
CA LYS A 1106 -6.40 18.57 17.64
C LYS A 1106 -6.96 19.93 17.27
N ILE A 1107 -6.31 21.02 17.68
CA ILE A 1107 -6.69 22.38 17.29
C ILE A 1107 -6.74 22.48 15.75
N TYR A 1108 -5.70 22.01 15.07
CA TYR A 1108 -5.64 21.97 13.60
C TYR A 1108 -6.80 21.16 12.96
N LEU A 1109 -7.20 20.04 13.56
CA LEU A 1109 -8.28 19.19 13.06
C LEU A 1109 -9.70 19.70 13.40
N ASP A 1110 -9.88 20.33 14.56
CA ASP A 1110 -11.19 20.64 15.14
C ASP A 1110 -11.71 22.05 14.78
N GLU A 1111 -10.86 23.09 14.78
CA GLU A 1111 -11.30 24.50 14.68
C GLU A 1111 -10.33 25.39 13.85
N CYS A 1112 -9.66 24.84 12.82
CA CYS A 1112 -8.61 25.56 12.06
C CYS A 1112 -8.72 25.40 10.53
N HIS A 1113 -9.64 26.16 9.93
CA HIS A 1113 -9.56 26.52 8.51
C HIS A 1113 -9.25 28.03 8.42
N GLU A 1114 -8.74 28.50 7.27
CA GLU A 1114 -7.98 29.76 7.15
C GLU A 1114 -8.69 31.05 7.62
N SER A 1115 -9.99 31.01 7.93
CA SER A 1115 -10.82 32.12 8.38
C SER A 1115 -10.81 32.42 9.89
N ASP A 1116 -10.55 31.42 10.75
CA ASP A 1116 -11.01 31.49 12.16
C ASP A 1116 -9.90 31.73 13.21
N PHE A 1117 -8.61 31.68 12.79
CA PHE A 1117 -7.49 32.01 13.69
C PHE A 1117 -7.30 33.52 13.84
N PRO A 1118 -7.27 34.08 15.08
CA PRO A 1118 -6.81 35.44 15.29
C PRO A 1118 -5.35 35.61 14.84
N GLU A 1119 -4.99 36.81 14.38
CA GLU A 1119 -3.61 37.11 13.97
C GLU A 1119 -2.66 37.13 15.17
N GLY A 1120 -1.66 36.24 15.17
CA GLY A 1120 -0.56 36.22 16.14
C GLY A 1120 -0.55 35.00 17.07
N VAL A 1121 0.44 34.95 17.97
CA VAL A 1121 0.60 33.89 18.97
C VAL A 1121 -0.55 33.97 19.98
N MET A 1122 -1.24 32.85 20.22
CA MET A 1122 -2.33 32.78 21.19
C MET A 1122 -1.86 33.20 22.59
N SER A 1123 -2.67 33.95 23.34
CA SER A 1123 -2.24 34.36 24.68
C SER A 1123 -2.13 33.14 25.60
N LYS A 1124 -1.26 33.23 26.62
CA LYS A 1124 -1.14 32.17 27.65
C LYS A 1124 -2.48 31.82 28.31
N ARG A 1125 -3.44 32.76 28.35
CA ARG A 1125 -4.78 32.55 28.90
C ARG A 1125 -5.65 31.73 27.95
N ASP A 1126 -5.60 32.01 26.66
CA ASP A 1126 -6.41 31.30 25.65
C ASP A 1126 -5.88 29.89 25.45
N LEU A 1127 -4.55 29.75 25.37
CA LEU A 1127 -3.84 28.47 25.43
C LEU A 1127 -4.19 27.67 26.68
N SER A 1128 -4.16 28.27 27.88
CA SER A 1128 -4.57 27.59 29.11
C SER A 1128 -6.04 27.17 29.07
N THR A 1129 -6.92 27.97 28.47
CA THR A 1129 -8.36 27.66 28.38
C THR A 1129 -8.62 26.48 27.43
N LEU A 1130 -7.94 26.46 26.28
CA LEU A 1130 -7.99 25.34 25.33
C LEU A 1130 -7.35 24.07 25.90
N LEU A 1131 -6.19 24.19 26.54
CA LEU A 1131 -5.52 23.08 27.24
C LEU A 1131 -6.47 22.47 28.27
N THR A 1132 -7.07 23.27 29.15
CA THR A 1132 -8.04 22.77 30.14
C THR A 1132 -9.30 22.16 29.49
N ARG A 1133 -9.80 22.68 28.36
CA ARG A 1133 -10.91 22.07 27.59
C ARG A 1133 -10.55 20.66 27.10
N TYR A 1134 -9.36 20.48 26.52
CA TYR A 1134 -8.91 19.19 25.98
C TYR A 1134 -8.40 18.23 27.07
N GLU A 1135 -7.79 18.71 28.15
CA GLU A 1135 -7.43 17.94 29.34
C GLU A 1135 -8.67 17.39 30.04
N ARG A 1136 -9.75 18.18 30.12
CA ARG A 1136 -11.03 17.72 30.65
C ARG A 1136 -11.64 16.64 29.75
N LEU A 1137 -11.70 16.86 28.43
CA LEU A 1137 -12.17 15.84 27.48
C LEU A 1137 -11.32 14.55 27.52
N ALA A 1138 -10.01 14.67 27.68
CA ALA A 1138 -9.11 13.53 27.82
C ALA A 1138 -9.32 12.78 29.14
N SER A 1139 -9.53 13.50 30.25
CA SER A 1139 -9.87 12.91 31.55
C SER A 1139 -11.25 12.24 31.53
N GLU A 1140 -12.27 12.90 30.99
CA GLU A 1140 -13.61 12.32 30.76
C GLU A 1140 -13.55 11.05 29.90
N MET A 1141 -12.68 11.01 28.87
CA MET A 1141 -12.45 9.80 28.08
C MET A 1141 -11.69 8.71 28.84
N ARG A 1142 -10.68 9.05 29.66
CA ARG A 1142 -9.99 8.08 30.54
C ARG A 1142 -10.94 7.51 31.57
N GLU A 1143 -11.78 8.32 32.20
CA GLU A 1143 -12.81 7.88 33.15
C GLU A 1143 -13.84 6.98 32.44
N LYS A 1144 -14.31 7.34 31.25
CA LYS A 1144 -15.19 6.47 30.43
C LYS A 1144 -14.51 5.16 30.02
N LEU A 1145 -13.20 5.16 29.74
CA LEU A 1145 -12.42 3.96 29.45
C LEU A 1145 -12.17 3.11 30.69
N GLN A 1146 -11.92 3.72 31.85
CA GLN A 1146 -11.75 3.03 33.14
C GLN A 1146 -13.07 2.44 33.63
N ALA A 1147 -14.18 3.17 33.50
CA ALA A 1147 -15.53 2.67 33.78
C ALA A 1147 -15.91 1.52 32.83
N ARG A 1148 -15.52 1.57 31.56
CA ARG A 1148 -15.65 0.44 30.61
C ARG A 1148 -14.68 -0.72 30.88
N ARG A 1149 -13.61 -0.51 31.64
CA ARG A 1149 -12.67 -1.53 32.14
C ARG A 1149 -13.02 -2.00 33.56
N GLY A 1150 -14.20 -1.66 34.06
CA GLY A 1150 -14.70 -2.12 35.36
C GLY A 1150 -14.84 -3.65 35.41
N ASP A 1151 -13.87 -4.26 36.07
CA ASP A 1151 -14.00 -5.37 37.05
C ASP A 1151 -13.12 -6.62 36.83
N SER A 1152 -11.93 -6.45 36.23
CA SER A 1152 -10.82 -7.41 36.38
C SER A 1152 -9.48 -6.70 36.59
N GLY A 1153 -9.03 -6.64 37.84
CA GLY A 1153 -7.78 -5.99 38.20
C GLY A 1153 -6.53 -6.78 37.80
N ALA A 1154 -5.81 -6.31 36.77
CA ALA A 1154 -4.38 -6.50 36.57
C ALA A 1154 -3.84 -5.39 35.65
N GLN A 1155 -2.61 -4.93 35.89
CA GLN A 1155 -2.02 -3.78 35.21
C GLN A 1155 -1.58 -4.10 33.76
N VAL A 1156 -2.09 -3.34 32.78
CA VAL A 1156 -1.38 -2.84 31.57
C VAL A 1156 -1.95 -1.47 31.18
#